data_AF-A0A6M1L2T8-F1
#
_entry.id   AF-A0A6M1L2T8-F1
#
_cell.length_a   1.000
_cell.length_b   1.000
_cell.length_c   1.000
_cell.angle_alpha   90.00
_cell.angle_beta   90.00
_cell.angle_gamma   90.00
#
_symmetry.space_group_name_H-M   'P 1'
#
loop_
_entity.id
_entity.type
_entity.pdbx_description
1 polymer ?
#
loop_
_entity_poly.entity_id
_entity_poly.type
_entity_poly.pdbx_seq_one_letter_code
_entity_poly.pdbx_strand_id
1 'polypeptide(L)'
;MESPDPRNLVPPGRTAQFSTFVTAVLAVAVLVSASGLVSFVSTLPDLPAAFWTMAVLAVACDARPFLPPGRGQSSSAVFPSTCFTFAILLGWGLGPAVAVQAVAVVVSGIRMRHAPWRTAFNAGQYACSLAAAYAITRLGPGGIYDGAALGWTDIAAIGGAGVAWFAVNYGLVTTAVRLRFGERWWPNAWHGLPFELLSTGSLLLLAPVLVTAARASAALVPLVLVPLFAVYRMARLTVEQHQLAALDPLTGLPNRKALLAEVNEQVHRHAERAARGEAATRLALLLIDLDRFKNVNDALGHAVGDRLLVEVSARLTGVVAPPQMVARLGGDEFAIVMTGLTEVGEARSLADQVVQALAEPVPLDGLPLDVGGSIGIALFPEHGEDFATLMRHADVAMYDAKHRNDTVAVYTAESDHNSAERLGLLADLRRVLEVGASGRNDGSAPADLTAARGGDGAVLPTSVPEEPAGTRWWDRRRRRPRLAHHDDELIARIITGADPTLRRAARDADWDAATAGGALWSGTRAGDQSDLGGGAEPTVEGRPGVEPGTDAGEITMYYQPQVAIATGEVVGVEALLRWRHPRRGMVDPEELIRVAEQSAVMRLLTRRVVDDVVEQLAKWSAAGLGLRAALNVSVRDLHTGEIADQIADRLGRYGVAPERLQLEITEGALMADPRRVLTTITRLHRIGVGIALDDFGTGYSSLQHLRRLPLSEVKVDRSFVLGMAEDADDAAIVRSTIELAKALGLRVVAEGVEDERTWRMLHAAGCDAAQGWFYARPMPAEELAAWLARYRPLRPLGGHDEADIPRRHAR
;
A
#
# COMPACT_ATOMS: atom_id res chain seq x y z
N MET A 1 35.30 2.61 -13.08
CA MET A 1 35.87 3.86 -12.53
C MET A 1 34.74 4.58 -11.83
N GLU A 2 34.78 4.70 -10.50
CA GLU A 2 33.79 5.50 -9.76
C GLU A 2 33.83 6.94 -10.28
N SER A 3 32.66 7.48 -10.62
CA SER A 3 32.50 8.89 -10.97
C SER A 3 33.06 9.75 -9.83
N PRO A 4 33.95 10.72 -10.10
CA PRO A 4 34.52 11.54 -9.04
C PRO A 4 33.39 12.24 -8.26
N ASP A 5 33.44 12.19 -6.92
CA ASP A 5 32.48 12.87 -6.05
C ASP A 5 32.28 14.29 -6.59
N PRO A 6 31.05 14.68 -6.99
CA PRO A 6 30.81 15.98 -7.59
C PRO A 6 31.29 17.09 -6.67
N ARG A 7 31.40 16.88 -5.34
CA ARG A 7 31.96 17.80 -4.33
C ARG A 7 33.45 18.07 -4.44
N ASN A 8 34.20 17.27 -5.17
CA ASN A 8 35.63 17.45 -5.40
C ASN A 8 35.93 18.31 -6.65
N LEU A 9 34.93 18.54 -7.50
CA LEU A 9 35.05 19.34 -8.71
C LEU A 9 34.83 20.84 -8.43
N VAL A 10 35.61 21.68 -9.10
CA VAL A 10 35.48 23.15 -9.04
C VAL A 10 34.41 23.58 -10.06
N PRO A 11 33.44 24.43 -9.70
CA PRO A 11 32.31 24.75 -10.59
C PRO A 11 32.77 25.51 -11.85
N PRO A 12 32.41 25.05 -13.07
CA PRO A 12 32.70 25.78 -14.30
C PRO A 12 31.93 27.10 -14.33
N GLY A 13 32.60 28.21 -14.65
CA GLY A 13 31.99 29.54 -14.79
C GLY A 13 31.89 30.41 -13.53
N ARG A 14 32.13 29.87 -12.32
CA ARG A 14 32.19 30.64 -11.05
C ARG A 14 33.50 30.48 -10.28
N THR A 15 34.51 29.93 -10.94
CA THR A 15 35.81 29.59 -10.38
C THR A 15 36.47 30.74 -9.63
N ALA A 16 36.44 31.95 -10.19
CA ALA A 16 37.10 33.12 -9.61
C ALA A 16 36.46 33.58 -8.29
N GLN A 17 35.13 33.64 -8.21
CA GLN A 17 34.42 34.05 -6.99
C GLN A 17 34.62 33.02 -5.88
N PHE A 18 34.51 31.74 -6.24
CA PHE A 18 34.69 30.63 -5.31
C PHE A 18 36.14 30.55 -4.79
N SER A 19 37.14 30.64 -5.66
CA SER A 19 38.56 30.61 -5.26
C SER A 19 38.96 31.83 -4.43
N THR A 20 38.41 33.02 -4.76
CA THR A 20 38.63 34.24 -3.97
C THR A 20 38.08 34.07 -2.55
N PHE A 21 36.87 33.53 -2.41
CA PHE A 21 36.28 33.24 -1.11
C PHE A 21 37.10 32.24 -0.30
N VAL A 22 37.48 31.10 -0.88
CA VAL A 22 38.32 30.09 -0.21
C VAL A 22 39.65 30.68 0.23
N THR A 23 40.29 31.48 -0.63
CA THR A 23 41.57 32.14 -0.31
C THR A 23 41.40 33.17 0.81
N ALA A 24 40.31 33.94 0.81
CA ALA A 24 40.01 34.89 1.87
C ALA A 24 39.80 34.18 3.22
N VAL A 25 39.07 33.07 3.25
CA VAL A 25 38.87 32.25 4.47
C VAL A 25 40.22 31.72 4.97
N LEU A 26 41.07 31.21 4.09
CA LEU A 26 42.41 30.74 4.46
C LEU A 26 43.30 31.87 5.00
N ALA A 27 43.28 33.05 4.38
CA ALA A 27 44.04 34.20 4.83
C ALA A 27 43.59 34.67 6.23
N VAL A 28 42.28 34.73 6.47
CA VAL A 28 41.72 35.03 7.79
C VAL A 28 42.15 33.96 8.80
N ALA A 29 42.03 32.67 8.45
CA ALA A 29 42.42 31.56 9.32
C ALA A 29 43.89 31.64 9.76
N VAL A 30 44.80 31.95 8.84
CA VAL A 30 46.22 32.16 9.14
C VAL A 30 46.39 33.35 10.07
N LEU A 31 45.76 34.48 9.77
CA LEU A 31 45.88 35.71 10.55
C LEU A 31 45.40 35.53 12.00
N VAL A 32 44.26 34.87 12.21
CA VAL A 32 43.68 34.67 13.55
C VAL A 32 44.40 33.58 14.35
N SER A 33 45.08 32.64 13.69
CA SER A 33 45.71 31.48 14.36
C SER A 33 47.21 31.63 14.56
N ALA A 34 47.88 32.53 13.82
CA ALA A 34 49.33 32.65 13.79
C ALA A 34 49.95 32.87 15.17
N SER A 35 49.44 33.83 15.95
CA SER A 35 49.95 34.13 17.29
C SER A 35 49.78 32.95 18.25
N GLY A 36 48.60 32.31 18.21
CA GLY A 36 48.32 31.12 19.03
C GLY A 36 49.22 29.94 18.70
N LEU A 37 49.46 29.68 17.40
CA LEU A 37 50.35 28.61 16.94
C LEU A 37 51.81 28.86 17.32
N VAL A 38 52.29 30.10 17.22
CA VAL A 38 53.65 30.45 17.66
C VAL A 38 53.81 30.24 19.17
N SER A 39 52.83 30.68 19.97
CA SER A 39 52.83 30.47 21.42
C SER A 39 52.69 28.99 21.82
N PHE A 40 52.06 28.18 20.98
CA PHE A 40 51.92 26.74 21.22
C PHE A 40 53.25 26.01 21.13
N VAL A 41 54.13 26.40 20.20
CA VAL A 41 55.43 25.74 20.01
C VAL A 41 56.28 25.78 21.28
N SER A 42 56.25 26.89 22.01
CA SER A 42 56.99 27.04 23.27
C SER A 42 56.35 26.30 24.46
N THR A 43 55.07 25.94 24.39
CA THR A 43 54.33 25.26 25.48
C THR A 43 54.20 23.75 25.27
N LEU A 44 54.56 23.24 24.08
CA LEU A 44 54.55 21.81 23.73
C LEU A 44 55.16 20.86 24.78
N PRO A 45 56.34 21.16 25.38
CA PRO A 45 56.96 20.28 26.37
C PRO A 45 56.16 20.13 27.66
N ASP A 46 55.33 21.12 28.00
CA ASP A 46 54.66 21.24 29.29
C ASP A 46 53.21 20.70 29.26
N LEU A 47 52.78 20.11 28.14
CA LEU A 47 51.41 19.66 27.97
C LEU A 47 51.12 18.35 28.73
N PRO A 48 50.01 18.28 29.49
CA PRO A 48 49.68 17.11 30.27
C PRO A 48 49.23 15.93 29.40
N ALA A 49 49.29 14.71 29.95
CA ALA A 49 48.83 13.49 29.27
C ALA A 49 47.36 13.59 28.79
N ALA A 50 46.51 14.35 29.48
CA ALA A 50 45.12 14.56 29.10
C ALA A 50 44.98 15.28 27.75
N PHE A 51 45.85 16.25 27.46
CA PHE A 51 45.89 16.93 26.16
C PHE A 51 46.20 15.93 25.03
N TRP A 52 47.26 15.13 25.20
CA TRP A 52 47.67 14.14 24.21
C TRP A 52 46.62 13.07 23.97
N THR A 53 45.92 12.66 25.04
CA THR A 53 44.81 11.71 24.94
C THR A 53 43.69 12.28 24.06
N MET A 54 43.27 13.53 24.28
CA MET A 54 42.27 14.18 23.43
C MET A 54 42.76 14.41 22.00
N ALA A 55 44.02 14.78 21.79
CA ALA A 55 44.59 14.98 20.47
C ALA A 55 44.58 13.68 19.64
N VAL A 56 44.99 12.56 20.25
CA VAL A 56 44.96 11.24 19.60
C VAL A 56 43.52 10.82 19.29
N LEU A 57 42.59 10.98 20.24
CA LEU A 57 41.18 10.63 20.03
C LEU A 57 40.51 11.50 18.96
N ALA A 58 40.82 12.80 18.89
CA ALA A 58 40.31 13.70 17.86
C ALA A 58 40.67 13.18 16.45
N VAL A 59 41.92 12.77 16.24
CA VAL A 59 42.39 12.24 14.96
C VAL A 59 41.85 10.82 14.70
N ALA A 60 41.81 9.96 15.72
CA ALA A 60 41.37 8.58 15.60
C ALA A 60 39.86 8.46 15.28
N CYS A 61 39.01 9.27 15.92
CA CYS A 61 37.57 9.27 15.68
C CYS A 61 37.24 9.81 14.27
N ASP A 62 37.94 10.85 13.82
CA ASP A 62 37.78 11.40 12.46
C ASP A 62 38.37 10.51 11.37
N ALA A 63 39.16 9.50 11.75
CA ALA A 63 39.57 8.47 10.83
C ALA A 63 38.39 7.62 10.36
N ARG A 64 37.24 7.53 11.05
CA ARG A 64 36.03 6.87 10.50
C ARG A 64 34.80 7.72 10.82
N PRO A 65 34.62 8.85 10.12
CA PRO A 65 33.55 9.79 10.45
C PRO A 65 32.19 9.18 10.12
N PHE A 66 31.16 9.63 10.85
CA PHE A 66 29.79 9.18 10.62
C PHE A 66 29.24 9.82 9.35
N LEU A 67 28.84 8.96 8.40
CA LEU A 67 28.16 9.34 7.17
C LEU A 67 26.69 8.85 7.28
N PRO A 68 25.73 9.73 7.58
CA PRO A 68 24.32 9.34 7.58
C PRO A 68 23.88 8.96 6.14
N PRO A 69 23.36 7.74 5.90
CA PRO A 69 22.79 7.37 4.61
C PRO A 69 21.41 8.01 4.41
N GLY A 70 21.04 8.30 3.16
CA GLY A 70 19.63 8.58 2.80
C GLY A 70 19.15 10.04 2.82
N ARG A 71 20.05 11.03 2.82
CA ARG A 71 19.73 12.39 2.32
C ARG A 71 20.75 12.70 1.24
N GLY A 72 20.32 13.30 0.14
CA GLY A 72 21.11 13.49 -1.09
C GLY A 72 22.46 14.20 -0.91
N GLN A 73 22.90 14.95 -1.92
CA GLN A 73 24.25 15.53 -2.01
C GLN A 73 24.70 16.48 -0.85
N SER A 74 23.89 16.62 0.21
CA SER A 74 24.00 17.53 1.34
C SER A 74 24.21 16.88 2.72
N SER A 75 24.39 15.55 2.84
CA SER A 75 24.71 14.96 4.16
C SER A 75 26.11 15.37 4.61
N SER A 76 26.20 16.33 5.53
CA SER A 76 27.44 16.66 6.24
C SER A 76 27.86 15.49 7.10
N ALA A 77 29.12 15.07 6.94
CA ALA A 77 29.72 14.11 7.86
C ALA A 77 29.79 14.74 9.26
N VAL A 78 29.42 13.97 10.28
CA VAL A 78 29.60 14.40 11.68
C VAL A 78 31.01 14.00 12.11
N PHE A 79 31.81 15.00 12.50
CA PHE A 79 33.22 14.84 12.90
C PHE A 79 33.35 14.95 14.42
N PRO A 80 33.58 13.83 15.14
CA PRO A 80 33.75 13.86 16.59
C PRO A 80 34.96 14.69 17.05
N SER A 81 35.94 14.98 16.18
CA SER A 81 37.06 15.90 16.48
C SER A 81 36.59 17.24 17.02
N THR A 82 35.44 17.75 16.57
CA THR A 82 34.85 19.03 17.01
C THR A 82 34.70 19.13 18.52
N CYS A 83 34.29 18.04 19.19
CA CYS A 83 34.15 18.00 20.64
C CYS A 83 35.51 18.09 21.35
N PHE A 84 36.49 17.30 20.87
CA PHE A 84 37.83 17.26 21.45
C PHE A 84 38.60 18.56 21.22
N THR A 85 38.52 19.16 20.03
CA THR A 85 39.25 20.39 19.71
C THR A 85 38.62 21.62 20.36
N PHE A 86 37.30 21.63 20.55
CA PHE A 86 36.64 22.63 21.38
C PHE A 86 36.97 22.45 22.87
N ALA A 87 37.12 21.22 23.37
CA ALA A 87 37.60 20.97 24.72
C ALA A 87 39.07 21.42 24.90
N ILE A 88 39.92 21.16 23.90
CA ILE A 88 41.30 21.64 23.88
C ILE A 88 41.34 23.18 23.86
N LEU A 89 40.44 23.82 23.11
CA LEU A 89 40.31 25.28 23.08
C LEU A 89 40.01 25.85 24.46
N LEU A 90 39.04 25.26 25.17
CA LEU A 90 38.65 25.70 26.51
C LEU A 90 39.72 25.41 27.58
N GLY A 91 40.52 24.35 27.41
CA GLY A 91 41.51 23.93 28.40
C GLY A 91 42.92 24.50 28.20
N TRP A 92 43.36 24.67 26.95
CA TRP A 92 44.74 25.03 26.59
C TRP A 92 44.84 26.14 25.52
N GLY A 93 43.71 26.66 25.04
CA GLY A 93 43.66 27.82 24.15
C GLY A 93 43.71 27.50 22.65
N LEU A 94 43.77 28.57 21.86
CA LEU A 94 43.53 28.52 20.40
C LEU A 94 44.60 27.75 19.61
N GLY A 95 45.89 27.96 19.92
CA GLY A 95 47.01 27.35 19.19
C GLY A 95 46.95 25.81 19.15
N PRO A 96 46.92 25.13 20.31
CA PRO A 96 46.81 23.68 20.36
C PRO A 96 45.55 23.15 19.67
N ALA A 97 44.41 23.84 19.83
CA ALA A 97 43.14 23.43 19.23
C ALA A 97 43.19 23.46 17.69
N VAL A 98 43.72 24.54 17.11
CA VAL A 98 43.88 24.69 15.65
C VAL A 98 44.87 23.66 15.11
N ALA A 99 45.98 23.41 15.80
CA ALA A 99 46.98 22.43 15.38
C ALA A 99 46.39 21.01 15.31
N VAL A 100 45.69 20.57 16.36
CA VAL A 100 45.05 19.25 16.41
C VAL A 100 43.95 19.13 15.36
N GLN A 101 43.11 20.16 15.20
CA GLN A 101 42.04 20.16 14.20
C GLN A 101 42.59 20.09 12.78
N ALA A 102 43.68 20.80 12.48
CA ALA A 102 44.31 20.75 11.16
C ALA A 102 44.81 19.33 10.82
N VAL A 103 45.43 18.64 11.78
CA VAL A 103 45.86 17.24 11.61
C VAL A 103 44.65 16.32 11.38
N ALA A 104 43.60 16.43 12.19
CA ALA A 104 42.39 15.63 12.05
C ALA A 104 41.74 15.81 10.66
N VAL A 105 41.64 17.07 10.18
CA VAL A 105 41.09 17.40 8.86
C VAL A 105 41.93 16.83 7.73
N VAL A 106 43.27 16.87 7.83
CA VAL A 106 44.17 16.29 6.82
C VAL A 106 44.01 14.77 6.75
N VAL A 107 44.02 14.09 7.91
CA VAL A 107 43.83 12.64 7.99
C VAL A 107 42.47 12.23 7.41
N SER A 108 41.40 12.93 7.81
CA SER A 108 40.06 12.71 7.27
C SER A 108 40.00 12.96 5.77
N GLY A 109 40.59 14.06 5.28
CA GLY A 109 40.61 14.43 3.87
C GLY A 109 41.32 13.40 2.99
N ILE A 110 42.45 12.86 3.44
CA ILE A 110 43.17 11.79 2.75
C ILE A 110 42.29 10.54 2.66
N ARG A 111 41.68 10.13 3.78
CA ARG A 111 40.87 8.91 3.83
C ARG A 111 39.59 9.02 2.99
N MET A 112 38.94 10.17 3.03
CA MET A 112 37.71 10.45 2.28
C MET A 112 37.98 10.84 0.82
N ARG A 113 39.24 10.83 0.38
CA ARG A 113 39.67 11.24 -0.98
C ARG A 113 39.13 12.61 -1.36
N HIS A 114 39.14 13.55 -0.41
CA HIS A 114 38.75 14.93 -0.68
C HIS A 114 39.76 15.61 -1.60
N ALA A 115 39.28 16.51 -2.47
CA ALA A 115 40.16 17.37 -3.24
C ALA A 115 41.02 18.24 -2.31
N PRO A 116 42.29 18.56 -2.67
CA PRO A 116 43.19 19.34 -1.82
C PRO A 116 42.61 20.69 -1.37
N TRP A 117 41.91 21.37 -2.28
CA TRP A 117 41.26 22.64 -1.98
C TRP A 117 40.17 22.50 -0.91
N ARG A 118 39.44 21.38 -0.88
CA ARG A 118 38.36 21.12 0.06
C ARG A 118 38.93 20.85 1.45
N THR A 119 40.01 20.08 1.53
CA THR A 119 40.75 19.85 2.78
C THR A 119 41.31 21.17 3.33
N ALA A 120 41.89 22.01 2.47
CA ALA A 120 42.39 23.33 2.86
C ALA A 120 41.25 24.24 3.37
N PHE A 121 40.14 24.32 2.64
CA PHE A 121 38.97 25.09 3.06
C PHE A 121 38.44 24.62 4.42
N ASN A 122 38.26 23.31 4.62
CA ASN A 122 37.80 22.75 5.90
C ASN A 122 38.74 23.14 7.05
N ALA A 123 40.07 23.06 6.84
CA ALA A 123 41.04 23.46 7.85
C ALA A 123 40.92 24.95 8.20
N GLY A 124 40.78 25.81 7.19
CA GLY A 124 40.58 27.26 7.40
C GLY A 124 39.26 27.59 8.07
N GLN A 125 38.16 26.95 7.66
CA GLN A 125 36.84 27.07 8.27
C GLN A 125 36.89 26.76 9.77
N TYR A 126 37.42 25.60 10.15
CA TYR A 126 37.49 25.24 11.56
C TYR A 126 38.40 26.16 12.37
N ALA A 127 39.52 26.63 11.80
CA ALA A 127 40.39 27.59 12.46
C ALA A 127 39.68 28.93 12.72
N CYS A 128 38.93 29.45 11.75
CA CYS A 128 38.09 30.64 11.92
C CYS A 128 37.01 30.44 12.99
N SER A 129 36.34 29.28 13.02
CA SER A 129 35.32 28.96 14.01
C SER A 129 35.89 28.84 15.43
N LEU A 130 37.05 28.19 15.58
CA LEU A 130 37.76 28.10 16.86
C LEU A 130 38.24 29.47 17.34
N ALA A 131 38.72 30.33 16.44
CA ALA A 131 39.13 31.69 16.78
C ALA A 131 37.95 32.56 17.22
N ALA A 132 36.79 32.45 16.54
CA ALA A 132 35.57 33.14 16.93
C ALA A 132 35.09 32.69 18.32
N ALA A 133 35.09 31.39 18.59
CA ALA A 133 34.79 30.85 19.91
C ALA A 133 35.75 31.38 20.97
N TYR A 134 37.06 31.35 20.69
CA TYR A 134 38.09 31.85 21.58
C TYR A 134 37.89 33.34 21.92
N ALA A 135 37.55 34.16 20.94
CA ALA A 135 37.27 35.58 21.16
C ALA A 135 36.14 35.78 22.19
N ILE A 136 35.06 34.99 22.11
CA ILE A 136 33.98 35.04 23.10
C ILE A 136 34.46 34.64 24.49
N THR A 137 35.30 33.61 24.61
CA THR A 137 35.85 33.20 25.92
C THR A 137 36.70 34.28 26.58
N ARG A 138 37.23 35.24 25.80
CA ARG A 138 38.06 36.36 26.29
C ARG A 138 37.27 37.61 26.67
N LEU A 139 35.96 37.66 26.39
CA LEU A 139 35.08 38.78 26.76
C LEU A 139 34.56 38.67 28.21
N GLY A 140 34.76 37.53 28.87
CA GLY A 140 34.39 37.30 30.26
C GLY A 140 35.38 37.93 31.27
N PRO A 141 34.98 38.09 32.55
CA PRO A 141 35.77 38.77 33.58
C PRO A 141 37.03 38.00 34.07
N GLY A 142 37.33 36.82 33.52
CA GLY A 142 38.48 35.99 33.86
C GLY A 142 38.66 34.84 32.88
N GLY A 143 39.74 34.04 33.01
CA GLY A 143 39.90 32.84 32.20
C GLY A 143 38.93 31.75 32.63
N ILE A 144 38.27 31.15 31.65
CA ILE A 144 37.34 30.03 31.87
C ILE A 144 38.18 28.92 32.51
N TYR A 145 37.83 28.55 33.74
CA TYR A 145 38.53 27.57 34.58
C TYR A 145 39.84 28.01 35.29
N ASP A 146 40.10 29.30 35.47
CA ASP A 146 41.22 29.78 36.30
C ASP A 146 40.92 29.71 37.82
N GLY A 147 39.67 29.50 38.21
CA GLY A 147 39.20 29.36 39.60
C GLY A 147 38.82 27.92 40.01
N ALA A 148 38.55 27.70 41.30
CA ALA A 148 38.21 26.39 41.87
C ALA A 148 36.81 25.86 41.52
N ALA A 149 35.89 26.74 41.07
CA ALA A 149 34.54 26.37 40.66
C ALA A 149 34.06 27.21 39.46
N LEU A 150 33.34 26.58 38.53
CA LEU A 150 32.70 27.25 37.40
C LEU A 150 31.50 28.08 37.87
N GLY A 151 31.47 29.37 37.53
CA GLY A 151 30.32 30.23 37.75
C GLY A 151 29.32 30.22 36.59
N TRP A 152 28.14 30.78 36.80
CA TRP A 152 27.13 30.96 35.74
C TRP A 152 27.64 31.82 34.56
N THR A 153 28.55 32.76 34.83
CA THR A 153 29.22 33.58 33.80
C THR A 153 30.12 32.74 32.90
N ASP A 154 30.80 31.73 33.45
CA ASP A 154 31.66 30.82 32.68
C ASP A 154 30.80 29.91 31.80
N ILE A 155 29.69 29.40 32.33
CA ILE A 155 28.72 28.60 31.58
C ILE A 155 28.13 29.43 30.42
N ALA A 156 27.76 30.69 30.67
CA ALA A 156 27.26 31.59 29.64
C ALA A 156 28.33 31.89 28.57
N ALA A 157 29.58 32.09 28.97
CA ALA A 157 30.71 32.30 28.05
C ALA A 157 30.99 31.07 27.19
N ILE A 158 30.95 29.86 27.78
CA ILE A 158 31.07 28.58 27.06
C ILE A 158 29.93 28.41 26.06
N GLY A 159 28.68 28.66 26.48
CA GLY A 159 27.51 28.61 25.60
C GLY A 159 27.62 29.60 24.44
N GLY A 160 28.00 30.84 24.73
CA GLY A 160 28.25 31.88 23.73
C GLY A 160 29.38 31.51 22.75
N ALA A 161 30.46 30.91 23.24
CA ALA A 161 31.55 30.41 22.41
C ALA A 161 31.09 29.29 21.47
N GLY A 162 30.22 28.39 21.95
CA GLY A 162 29.59 27.36 21.13
C GLY A 162 28.70 27.95 20.02
N VAL A 163 27.89 28.97 20.35
CA VAL A 163 27.06 29.69 19.37
C VAL A 163 27.92 30.41 18.32
N ALA A 164 28.99 31.09 18.73
CA ALA A 164 29.91 31.77 17.82
C ALA A 164 30.63 30.78 16.89
N TRP A 165 31.11 29.67 17.45
CA TRP A 165 31.69 28.58 16.66
C TRP A 165 30.70 28.09 15.60
N PHE A 166 29.47 27.80 16.00
CA PHE A 166 28.44 27.25 15.12
C PHE A 166 28.05 28.24 14.03
N ALA A 167 27.81 29.51 14.38
CA ALA A 167 27.42 30.55 13.44
C ALA A 167 28.50 30.77 12.36
N VAL A 168 29.78 30.83 12.76
CA VAL A 168 30.89 30.98 11.80
C VAL A 168 31.05 29.73 10.96
N ASN A 169 31.02 28.54 11.58
CA ASN A 169 31.17 27.26 10.88
C ASN A 169 30.07 27.08 9.82
N TYR A 170 28.82 27.19 10.26
CA TYR A 170 27.64 27.03 9.43
C TYR A 170 27.60 28.10 8.33
N GLY A 171 27.83 29.37 8.69
CA GLY A 171 27.83 30.48 7.73
C GLY A 171 28.87 30.32 6.62
N LEU A 172 30.10 29.90 6.95
CA LEU A 172 31.16 29.65 5.97
C LEU A 172 30.80 28.49 5.04
N VAL A 173 30.29 27.37 5.58
CA VAL A 173 29.85 26.21 4.78
C VAL A 173 28.70 26.60 3.85
N THR A 174 27.66 27.24 4.37
CA THR A 174 26.50 27.63 3.56
C THR A 174 26.87 28.65 2.49
N THR A 175 27.82 29.55 2.77
CA THR A 175 28.32 30.51 1.77
C THR A 175 29.15 29.82 0.69
N ALA A 176 30.00 28.85 1.05
CA ALA A 176 30.73 28.04 0.09
C ALA A 176 29.77 27.26 -0.83
N VAL A 177 28.74 26.63 -0.24
CA VAL A 177 27.69 25.90 -0.97
C VAL A 177 26.90 26.85 -1.88
N ARG A 178 26.53 28.05 -1.41
CA ARG A 178 25.85 29.08 -2.22
C ARG A 178 26.70 29.49 -3.44
N LEU A 179 27.96 29.84 -3.23
CA LEU A 179 28.85 30.27 -4.32
C LEU A 179 29.05 29.15 -5.35
N ARG A 180 28.95 27.89 -4.90
CA ARG A 180 29.11 26.70 -5.71
C ARG A 180 27.85 26.30 -6.49
N PHE A 181 26.66 26.40 -5.89
CA PHE A 181 25.40 25.88 -6.45
C PHE A 181 24.36 26.96 -6.84
N GLY A 182 24.54 28.23 -6.48
CA GLY A 182 23.67 29.34 -6.92
C GLY A 182 22.44 29.61 -6.05
N GLU A 183 21.40 30.21 -6.66
CA GLU A 183 20.33 30.95 -5.94
C GLU A 183 19.32 30.09 -5.18
N ARG A 184 19.27 28.77 -5.41
CA ARG A 184 18.32 27.85 -4.73
C ARG A 184 18.86 27.21 -3.44
N TRP A 185 19.94 27.76 -2.86
CA TRP A 185 20.59 27.22 -1.66
C TRP A 185 19.79 27.42 -0.36
N TRP A 186 18.95 28.47 -0.31
CA TRP A 186 18.29 28.92 0.93
C TRP A 186 17.31 27.91 1.51
N PRO A 187 16.38 27.29 0.75
CA PRO A 187 15.51 26.25 1.28
C PRO A 187 16.33 25.08 1.84
N ASN A 188 17.33 24.60 1.13
CA ASN A 188 18.16 23.46 1.57
C ASN A 188 18.93 23.76 2.86
N ALA A 189 19.44 24.98 3.02
CA ALA A 189 20.11 25.41 4.25
C ALA A 189 19.13 25.45 5.43
N TRP A 190 17.91 25.96 5.26
CA TRP A 190 16.95 26.00 6.37
C TRP A 190 16.47 24.61 6.81
N HIS A 191 16.29 23.69 5.86
CA HIS A 191 15.90 22.31 6.17
C HIS A 191 17.02 21.51 6.87
N GLY A 192 18.30 21.84 6.61
CA GLY A 192 19.46 21.20 7.25
C GLY A 192 19.77 21.74 8.65
N LEU A 193 19.41 22.99 8.95
CA LEU A 193 19.77 23.68 10.19
C LEU A 193 19.37 22.93 11.48
N PRO A 194 18.15 22.37 11.63
CA PRO A 194 17.78 21.69 12.87
C PRO A 194 18.64 20.46 13.16
N PHE A 195 19.01 19.71 12.12
CA PHE A 195 19.86 18.53 12.25
C PHE A 195 21.29 18.93 12.64
N GLU A 196 21.86 19.93 11.97
CA GLU A 196 23.20 20.44 12.25
C GLU A 196 23.31 21.05 13.65
N LEU A 197 22.29 21.79 14.08
CA LEU A 197 22.22 22.36 15.43
C LEU A 197 22.19 21.24 16.47
N LEU A 198 21.41 20.19 16.24
CA LEU A 198 21.32 19.04 17.14
C LEU A 198 22.63 18.25 17.18
N SER A 199 23.18 17.89 16.02
CA SER A 199 24.38 17.05 15.91
C SER A 199 25.62 17.79 16.42
N THR A 200 25.93 18.94 15.85
CA THR A 200 27.14 19.69 16.16
C THR A 200 27.02 20.42 17.50
N GLY A 201 25.83 20.94 17.84
CA GLY A 201 25.58 21.54 19.15
C GLY A 201 25.76 20.55 20.30
N SER A 202 25.34 19.29 20.13
CA SER A 202 25.55 18.25 21.15
C SER A 202 27.04 17.96 21.40
N LEU A 203 27.86 17.96 20.35
CA LEU A 203 29.32 17.75 20.46
C LEU A 203 30.01 18.93 21.16
N LEU A 204 29.62 20.17 20.85
CA LEU A 204 30.15 21.36 21.51
C LEU A 204 29.79 21.39 23.00
N LEU A 205 28.56 21.01 23.36
CA LEU A 205 28.10 20.96 24.75
C LEU A 205 28.73 19.83 25.57
N LEU A 206 29.31 18.82 24.91
CA LEU A 206 30.04 17.74 25.58
C LEU A 206 31.48 18.16 25.97
N ALA A 207 32.03 19.21 25.33
CA ALA A 207 33.40 19.65 25.57
C ALA A 207 33.69 20.10 27.01
N PRO A 208 32.82 20.85 27.74
CA PRO A 208 33.06 21.19 29.14
C PRO A 208 33.14 19.96 30.06
N VAL A 209 32.37 18.92 29.75
CA VAL A 209 32.42 17.62 30.47
C VAL A 209 33.77 16.94 30.22
N LEU A 210 34.29 17.02 28.99
CA LEU A 210 35.63 16.52 28.68
C LEU A 210 36.74 17.31 29.38
N VAL A 211 36.65 18.64 29.46
CA VAL A 211 37.65 19.47 30.16
C VAL A 211 37.67 19.15 31.65
N THR A 212 36.50 19.03 32.28
CA THR A 212 36.39 18.66 33.70
C THR A 212 36.93 17.25 33.96
N ALA A 213 36.61 16.28 33.09
CA ALA A 213 37.18 14.93 33.16
C ALA A 213 38.71 14.94 32.99
N ALA A 214 39.22 15.68 32.00
CA ALA A 214 40.65 15.80 31.71
C ALA A 214 41.45 16.41 32.87
N ARG A 215 40.86 17.34 33.62
CA ARG A 215 41.46 17.93 34.83
C ARG A 215 41.47 16.97 36.01
N ALA A 216 40.47 16.10 36.12
CA ALA A 216 40.41 15.09 37.17
C ALA A 216 41.37 13.92 36.89
N SER A 217 41.34 13.38 35.67
CA SER A 217 42.26 12.33 35.22
C SER A 217 42.19 12.14 33.71
N ALA A 218 43.36 12.05 33.07
CA ALA A 218 43.46 11.69 31.65
C ALA A 218 42.76 10.35 31.31
N ALA A 219 42.68 9.42 32.28
CA ALA A 219 42.05 8.12 32.11
C ALA A 219 40.52 8.19 31.94
N LEU A 220 39.87 9.31 32.32
CA LEU A 220 38.43 9.48 32.14
C LEU A 220 38.06 9.95 30.72
N VAL A 221 39.00 10.56 29.98
CA VAL A 221 38.77 11.09 28.64
C VAL A 221 38.27 10.00 27.66
N PRO A 222 38.86 8.80 27.59
CA PRO A 222 38.40 7.76 26.66
C PRO A 222 36.99 7.22 26.95
N LEU A 223 36.42 7.44 28.15
CA LEU A 223 35.06 6.97 28.47
C LEU A 223 34.00 7.62 27.57
N VAL A 224 34.29 8.79 26.99
CA VAL A 224 33.42 9.46 26.02
C VAL A 224 33.20 8.63 24.75
N LEU A 225 34.09 7.69 24.44
CA LEU A 225 33.94 6.80 23.29
C LEU A 225 32.71 5.90 23.41
N VAL A 226 32.30 5.52 24.62
CA VAL A 226 31.12 4.67 24.83
C VAL A 226 29.82 5.37 24.40
N PRO A 227 29.48 6.58 24.91
CA PRO A 227 28.29 7.29 24.45
C PRO A 227 28.39 7.73 22.99
N LEU A 228 29.57 8.15 22.50
CA LEU A 228 29.75 8.47 21.07
C LEU A 228 29.51 7.25 20.18
N PHE A 229 30.00 6.07 20.58
CA PHE A 229 29.76 4.82 19.87
C PHE A 229 28.30 4.38 19.95
N ALA A 230 27.63 4.56 21.09
CA ALA A 230 26.21 4.27 21.23
C ALA A 230 25.36 5.14 20.29
N VAL A 231 25.61 6.45 20.25
CA VAL A 231 24.94 7.37 19.31
C VAL A 231 25.23 6.98 17.85
N TYR A 232 26.48 6.65 17.53
CA TYR A 232 26.87 6.15 16.21
C TYR A 232 26.10 4.87 15.82
N ARG A 233 26.03 3.90 16.74
CA ARG A 233 25.32 2.62 16.55
C ARG A 233 23.83 2.82 16.40
N MET A 234 23.20 3.63 17.24
CA MET A 234 21.76 3.93 17.16
C MET A 234 21.42 4.60 15.84
N ALA A 235 22.19 5.61 15.41
CA ALA A 235 21.96 6.29 14.14
C ALA A 235 22.11 5.34 12.93
N ARG A 236 23.08 4.42 12.97
CA ARG A 236 23.25 3.39 11.92
C ARG A 236 22.09 2.39 11.90
N LEU A 237 21.65 1.92 13.07
CA LEU A 237 20.50 1.02 13.20
C LEU A 237 19.21 1.65 12.69
N THR A 238 18.96 2.93 12.98
CA THR A 238 17.79 3.66 12.45
C THR A 238 17.79 3.65 10.92
N VAL A 239 18.96 3.77 10.29
CA VAL A 239 19.06 3.81 8.84
C VAL A 239 18.94 2.42 8.22
N GLU A 240 19.55 1.40 8.82
CA GLU A 240 19.34 0.00 8.44
C GLU A 240 17.85 -0.38 8.54
N GLN A 241 17.16 0.04 9.61
CA GLN A 241 15.71 -0.12 9.73
C GLN A 241 14.93 0.63 8.63
N HIS A 242 15.34 1.84 8.28
CA HIS A 242 14.70 2.58 7.19
C HIS A 242 14.91 1.93 5.82
N GLN A 243 16.06 1.28 5.59
CA GLN A 243 16.34 0.53 4.36
C GLN A 243 15.50 -0.74 4.29
N LEU A 244 15.37 -1.49 5.39
CA LEU A 244 14.46 -2.64 5.45
C LEU A 244 13.00 -2.23 5.25
N ALA A 245 12.60 -1.08 5.79
CA ALA A 245 11.26 -0.51 5.57
C ALA A 245 11.04 0.05 4.14
N ALA A 246 12.05 -0.02 3.25
CA ALA A 246 11.96 0.40 1.86
C ALA A 246 11.78 -0.78 0.89
N LEU A 247 11.80 -2.03 1.39
CA LEU A 247 11.59 -3.23 0.60
C LEU A 247 10.24 -3.88 0.94
N ASP A 248 9.69 -4.61 -0.02
CA ASP A 248 8.59 -5.53 0.13
C ASP A 248 9.10 -6.84 0.77
N PRO A 249 8.52 -7.33 1.87
CA PRO A 249 9.06 -8.49 2.59
C PRO A 249 8.93 -9.81 1.84
N LEU A 250 7.96 -9.93 0.92
CA LEU A 250 7.76 -11.15 0.15
C LEU A 250 8.74 -11.24 -1.04
N THR A 251 8.79 -10.19 -1.85
CA THR A 251 9.52 -10.21 -3.12
C THR A 251 10.94 -9.65 -3.02
N GLY A 252 11.24 -8.90 -1.96
CA GLY A 252 12.50 -8.18 -1.80
C GLY A 252 12.65 -6.96 -2.72
N LEU A 253 11.65 -6.64 -3.55
CA LEU A 253 11.64 -5.46 -4.39
C LEU A 253 11.46 -4.18 -3.55
N PRO A 254 11.91 -3.02 -4.04
CA PRO A 254 11.49 -1.71 -3.52
C PRO A 254 9.97 -1.63 -3.31
N ASN A 255 9.54 -1.09 -2.18
CA ASN A 255 8.12 -0.90 -1.90
C ASN A 255 7.62 0.49 -2.36
N ARG A 256 6.32 0.75 -2.21
CA ARG A 256 5.70 2.05 -2.57
C ARG A 256 6.43 3.28 -2.01
N LYS A 257 7.00 3.18 -0.81
CA LYS A 257 7.75 4.29 -0.19
C LYS A 257 9.09 4.54 -0.90
N ALA A 258 9.78 3.48 -1.30
CA ALA A 258 11.00 3.57 -2.09
C ALA A 258 10.72 4.14 -3.48
N LEU A 259 9.64 3.69 -4.13
CA LEU A 259 9.18 4.22 -5.41
C LEU A 259 8.94 5.74 -5.37
N LEU A 260 8.19 6.20 -4.35
CA LEU A 260 7.92 7.63 -4.14
C LEU A 260 9.23 8.43 -3.97
N ALA A 261 10.18 7.89 -3.21
CA ALA A 261 11.47 8.54 -3.00
C ALA A 261 12.27 8.66 -4.30
N GLU A 262 12.29 7.60 -5.12
CA GLU A 262 12.98 7.59 -6.41
C GLU A 262 12.37 8.56 -7.40
N VAL A 263 11.04 8.56 -7.58
CA VAL A 263 10.37 9.49 -8.50
C VAL A 263 10.63 10.94 -8.10
N ASN A 264 10.52 11.27 -6.82
CA ASN A 264 10.81 12.63 -6.34
C ASN A 264 12.27 13.05 -6.57
N GLU A 265 13.22 12.13 -6.33
CA GLU A 265 14.64 12.38 -6.60
C GLU A 265 14.88 12.60 -8.11
N GLN A 266 14.24 11.84 -8.99
CA GLN A 266 14.39 12.01 -10.44
C GLN A 266 13.76 13.31 -10.94
N VAL A 267 12.60 13.71 -10.41
CA VAL A 267 11.99 15.03 -10.68
C VAL A 267 12.93 16.14 -10.23
N HIS A 268 13.56 16.02 -9.06
CA HIS A 268 14.55 16.99 -8.59
C HIS A 268 15.76 17.07 -9.53
N ARG A 269 16.32 15.93 -9.94
CA ARG A 269 17.43 15.87 -10.89
C ARG A 269 17.07 16.47 -12.24
N HIS A 270 15.85 16.26 -12.72
CA HIS A 270 15.39 16.87 -13.95
C HIS A 270 15.39 18.40 -13.85
N ALA A 271 14.89 18.96 -12.75
CA ALA A 271 14.94 20.41 -12.51
C ALA A 271 16.38 20.96 -12.43
N GLU A 272 17.33 20.18 -11.89
CA GLU A 272 18.76 20.53 -11.91
C GLU A 272 19.35 20.53 -13.33
N ARG A 273 19.06 19.51 -14.14
CA ARG A 273 19.55 19.40 -15.53
C ARG A 273 19.00 20.54 -16.39
N ALA A 274 17.72 20.85 -16.25
CA ALA A 274 17.09 21.99 -16.92
C ALA A 274 17.77 23.31 -16.57
N ALA A 275 18.15 23.52 -15.30
CA ALA A 275 18.88 24.70 -14.86
C ALA A 275 20.31 24.79 -15.43
N ARG A 276 20.91 23.66 -15.84
CA ARG A 276 22.23 23.58 -16.49
C ARG A 276 22.17 23.73 -18.01
N GLY A 277 20.97 23.83 -18.60
CA GLY A 277 20.78 23.86 -20.05
C GLY A 277 21.06 22.52 -20.73
N GLU A 278 21.01 21.41 -19.98
CA GLU A 278 21.14 20.06 -20.52
C GLU A 278 19.84 19.64 -21.23
N ALA A 279 19.92 18.64 -22.11
CA ALA A 279 18.74 18.12 -22.82
C ALA A 279 17.69 17.58 -21.83
N ALA A 280 16.43 17.94 -22.06
CA ALA A 280 15.31 17.48 -21.25
C ALA A 280 15.17 15.95 -21.41
N THR A 281 15.41 15.22 -20.32
CA THR A 281 15.23 13.76 -20.25
C THR A 281 13.90 13.46 -19.58
N ARG A 282 13.08 12.61 -20.19
CA ARG A 282 11.79 12.24 -19.62
C ARG A 282 11.96 11.12 -18.59
N LEU A 283 10.94 10.98 -17.76
CA LEU A 283 10.78 9.86 -16.82
C LEU A 283 9.47 9.16 -17.19
N ALA A 284 9.46 7.84 -17.24
CA ALA A 284 8.24 7.06 -17.40
C ALA A 284 7.95 6.27 -16.13
N LEU A 285 6.70 6.32 -15.68
CA LEU A 285 6.16 5.49 -14.63
C LEU A 285 5.20 4.49 -15.28
N LEU A 286 5.55 3.21 -15.20
CA LEU A 286 4.72 2.11 -15.68
C LEU A 286 4.08 1.47 -14.45
N LEU A 287 2.75 1.40 -14.41
CA LEU A 287 2.01 0.63 -13.42
C LEU A 287 1.56 -0.68 -14.06
N ILE A 288 1.71 -1.78 -13.34
CA ILE A 288 1.44 -3.13 -13.81
C ILE A 288 0.51 -3.79 -12.80
N ASP A 289 -0.52 -4.46 -13.30
CA ASP A 289 -1.41 -5.30 -12.51
C ASP A 289 -1.53 -6.67 -13.19
N LEU A 290 -1.43 -7.74 -12.40
CA LEU A 290 -1.45 -9.10 -12.93
C LEU A 290 -2.88 -9.55 -13.24
N ASP A 291 -3.11 -9.92 -14.49
CA ASP A 291 -4.45 -10.32 -14.94
C ASP A 291 -4.86 -11.64 -14.28
N ARG A 292 -6.08 -11.66 -13.71
CA ARG A 292 -6.70 -12.84 -13.10
C ARG A 292 -5.90 -13.45 -11.94
N PHE A 293 -4.99 -12.70 -11.31
CA PHE A 293 -4.26 -13.18 -10.14
C PHE A 293 -5.18 -13.62 -9.01
N LYS A 294 -6.28 -12.89 -8.79
CA LYS A 294 -7.33 -13.29 -7.83
C LYS A 294 -7.88 -14.70 -8.11
N ASN A 295 -8.09 -15.06 -9.38
CA ASN A 295 -8.57 -16.40 -9.73
C ASN A 295 -7.53 -17.49 -9.39
N VAL A 296 -6.23 -17.16 -9.45
CA VAL A 296 -5.16 -18.07 -9.02
C VAL A 296 -5.25 -18.28 -7.51
N ASN A 297 -5.36 -17.20 -6.73
CA ASN A 297 -5.50 -17.31 -5.27
C ASN A 297 -6.79 -18.03 -4.85
N ASP A 298 -7.91 -17.71 -5.51
CA ASP A 298 -9.22 -18.31 -5.26
C ASP A 298 -9.29 -19.79 -5.67
N ALA A 299 -8.37 -20.28 -6.51
CA ALA A 299 -8.35 -21.66 -6.98
C ALA A 299 -7.23 -22.52 -6.35
N LEU A 300 -6.08 -21.91 -6.06
CA LEU A 300 -4.85 -22.62 -5.66
C LEU A 300 -4.29 -22.14 -4.30
N GLY A 301 -4.92 -21.14 -3.66
CA GLY A 301 -4.50 -20.60 -2.38
C GLY A 301 -3.39 -19.53 -2.48
N HIS A 302 -3.20 -18.78 -1.39
CA HIS A 302 -2.22 -17.69 -1.33
C HIS A 302 -0.77 -18.16 -1.36
N ALA A 303 -0.45 -19.32 -0.79
CA ALA A 303 0.93 -19.83 -0.84
C ALA A 303 1.43 -20.06 -2.29
N VAL A 304 0.53 -20.45 -3.20
CA VAL A 304 0.83 -20.53 -4.64
C VAL A 304 0.90 -19.12 -5.24
N GLY A 305 -0.03 -18.24 -4.87
CA GLY A 305 -0.01 -16.83 -5.26
C GLY A 305 1.28 -16.09 -4.88
N ASP A 306 1.79 -16.31 -3.68
CA ASP A 306 3.01 -15.71 -3.15
C ASP A 306 4.24 -16.21 -3.90
N ARG A 307 4.33 -17.51 -4.18
CA ARG A 307 5.38 -18.07 -5.02
C ARG A 307 5.32 -17.54 -6.45
N LEU A 308 4.12 -17.37 -6.99
CA LEU A 308 3.90 -16.75 -8.29
C LEU A 308 4.39 -15.30 -8.29
N LEU A 309 4.08 -14.51 -7.26
CA LEU A 309 4.54 -13.13 -7.13
C LEU A 309 6.07 -13.03 -7.03
N VAL A 310 6.72 -13.96 -6.32
CA VAL A 310 8.18 -14.05 -6.25
C VAL A 310 8.79 -14.34 -7.62
N GLU A 311 8.22 -15.28 -8.38
CA GLU A 311 8.69 -15.61 -9.73
C GLU A 311 8.46 -14.45 -10.72
N VAL A 312 7.29 -13.83 -10.69
CA VAL A 312 6.99 -12.61 -11.46
C VAL A 312 8.01 -11.52 -11.15
N SER A 313 8.33 -11.31 -9.87
CA SER A 313 9.32 -10.32 -9.45
C SER A 313 10.71 -10.60 -10.02
N ALA A 314 11.13 -11.86 -10.05
CA ALA A 314 12.39 -12.28 -10.66
C ALA A 314 12.41 -12.02 -12.17
N ARG A 315 11.32 -12.30 -12.88
CA ARG A 315 11.18 -12.04 -14.33
C ARG A 315 11.21 -10.56 -14.66
N LEU A 316 10.46 -9.75 -13.93
CA LEU A 316 10.47 -8.29 -14.09
C LEU A 316 11.89 -7.73 -13.89
N THR A 317 12.60 -8.20 -12.86
CA THR A 317 13.98 -7.79 -12.59
C THR A 317 14.95 -8.26 -13.68
N GLY A 318 14.69 -9.42 -14.30
CA GLY A 318 15.48 -9.94 -15.42
C GLY A 318 15.33 -9.13 -16.72
N VAL A 319 14.14 -8.57 -16.97
CA VAL A 319 13.84 -7.75 -18.15
C VAL A 319 14.29 -6.30 -17.96
N VAL A 320 14.15 -5.78 -16.74
CA VAL A 320 14.40 -4.36 -16.43
C VAL A 320 15.86 -4.17 -15.99
N ALA A 321 16.70 -3.75 -16.93
CA ALA A 321 18.12 -3.50 -16.66
C ALA A 321 18.35 -2.22 -15.82
N PRO A 322 19.36 -2.21 -14.92
CA PRO A 322 19.82 -0.98 -14.26
C PRO A 322 20.20 0.10 -15.29
N PRO A 323 19.91 1.39 -15.04
CA PRO A 323 19.55 2.02 -13.76
C PRO A 323 18.04 2.07 -13.46
N GLN A 324 17.20 1.37 -14.21
CA GLN A 324 15.75 1.38 -13.99
C GLN A 324 15.37 0.64 -12.71
N MET A 325 14.23 1.00 -12.12
CA MET A 325 13.76 0.45 -10.86
C MET A 325 12.47 -0.33 -11.08
N VAL A 326 12.40 -1.55 -10.54
CA VAL A 326 11.16 -2.32 -10.36
C VAL A 326 10.76 -2.20 -8.89
N ALA A 327 9.47 -2.02 -8.62
CA ALA A 327 8.90 -1.92 -7.28
C ALA A 327 7.61 -2.74 -7.20
N ARG A 328 7.28 -3.23 -6.00
CA ARG A 328 5.96 -3.82 -5.70
C ARG A 328 5.17 -2.85 -4.82
N LEU A 329 3.93 -2.57 -5.20
CA LEU A 329 3.07 -1.62 -4.49
C LEU A 329 2.25 -2.29 -3.38
N GLY A 330 1.91 -3.56 -3.59
CA GLY A 330 1.07 -4.39 -2.71
C GLY A 330 0.18 -5.28 -3.56
N GLY A 331 -0.30 -6.41 -3.00
CA GLY A 331 -1.13 -7.35 -3.77
C GLY A 331 -0.42 -7.84 -5.04
N ASP A 332 -1.09 -7.71 -6.17
CA ASP A 332 -0.66 -8.00 -7.54
C ASP A 332 -0.12 -6.80 -8.32
N GLU A 333 0.04 -5.64 -7.67
CA GLU A 333 0.48 -4.41 -8.33
C GLU A 333 2.02 -4.24 -8.28
N PHE A 334 2.60 -4.00 -9.46
CA PHE A 334 4.00 -3.66 -9.65
C PHE A 334 4.15 -2.31 -10.34
N ALA A 335 5.31 -1.69 -10.17
CA ALA A 335 5.63 -0.45 -10.85
C ALA A 335 7.06 -0.48 -11.38
N ILE A 336 7.28 0.14 -12.54
CA ILE A 336 8.61 0.35 -13.10
C ILE A 336 8.84 1.84 -13.28
N VAL A 337 9.99 2.32 -12.83
CA VAL A 337 10.48 3.66 -13.10
C VAL A 337 11.58 3.58 -14.14
N MET A 338 11.30 4.17 -15.30
CA MET A 338 12.28 4.34 -16.36
C MET A 338 12.76 5.79 -16.40
N THR A 339 14.08 5.97 -16.35
CA THR A 339 14.79 7.25 -16.26
C THR A 339 15.61 7.50 -17.52
N GLY A 340 15.81 8.76 -17.86
CA GLY A 340 16.70 9.15 -18.96
C GLY A 340 16.10 8.99 -20.35
N LEU A 341 14.78 8.97 -20.48
CA LEU A 341 14.14 8.71 -21.77
C LEU A 341 14.34 9.88 -22.73
N THR A 342 14.60 9.55 -23.99
CA THR A 342 14.65 10.55 -25.08
C THR A 342 13.38 10.56 -25.91
N GLU A 343 12.75 9.38 -26.05
CA GLU A 343 11.51 9.21 -26.81
C GLU A 343 10.46 8.41 -26.04
N VAL A 344 9.18 8.68 -26.31
CA VAL A 344 8.04 7.96 -25.71
C VAL A 344 8.04 6.48 -26.09
N GLY A 345 8.51 6.15 -27.29
CA GLY A 345 8.55 4.77 -27.78
C GLY A 345 9.39 3.84 -26.92
N GLU A 346 10.39 4.38 -26.21
CA GLU A 346 11.27 3.60 -25.32
C GLU A 346 10.47 2.99 -24.15
N ALA A 347 9.57 3.77 -23.55
CA ALA A 347 8.70 3.30 -22.47
C ALA A 347 7.75 2.19 -22.96
N ARG A 348 7.17 2.37 -24.16
CA ARG A 348 6.29 1.37 -24.77
C ARG A 348 7.05 0.07 -25.08
N SER A 349 8.26 0.19 -25.62
CA SER A 349 9.10 -0.96 -25.98
C SER A 349 9.49 -1.78 -24.75
N LEU A 350 9.76 -1.13 -23.61
CA LEU A 350 10.01 -1.82 -22.34
C LEU A 350 8.73 -2.49 -21.82
N ALA A 351 7.59 -1.81 -21.88
CA ALA A 351 6.31 -2.39 -21.46
C ALA A 351 5.95 -3.64 -22.29
N ASP A 352 6.14 -3.59 -23.61
CA ASP A 352 5.89 -4.74 -24.49
C ASP A 352 6.83 -5.92 -24.13
N GLN A 353 8.10 -5.67 -23.80
CA GLN A 353 9.03 -6.70 -23.31
C GLN A 353 8.58 -7.31 -21.98
N VAL A 354 8.08 -6.48 -21.07
CA VAL A 354 7.54 -6.94 -19.79
C VAL A 354 6.32 -7.84 -20.00
N VAL A 355 5.39 -7.45 -20.87
CA VAL A 355 4.22 -8.28 -21.22
C VAL A 355 4.65 -9.63 -21.78
N GLN A 356 5.64 -9.66 -22.68
CA GLN A 356 6.15 -10.92 -23.23
C GLN A 356 6.77 -11.82 -22.15
N ALA A 357 7.49 -11.24 -21.18
CA ALA A 357 8.07 -12.00 -20.08
C ALA A 357 7.02 -12.52 -19.08
N LEU A 358 5.92 -11.80 -18.89
CA LEU A 358 4.79 -12.25 -18.07
C LEU A 358 4.02 -13.38 -18.77
N ALA A 359 3.87 -13.30 -20.10
CA ALA A 359 3.15 -14.31 -20.89
C ALA A 359 3.80 -15.71 -20.92
N GLU A 360 5.07 -15.84 -20.51
CA GLU A 360 5.69 -17.15 -20.37
C GLU A 360 5.02 -17.95 -19.23
N PRO A 361 4.64 -19.23 -19.41
CA PRO A 361 4.03 -19.99 -18.33
C PRO A 361 4.96 -20.12 -17.11
N VAL A 362 4.43 -19.94 -15.91
CA VAL A 362 5.17 -20.11 -14.65
C VAL A 362 5.01 -21.56 -14.17
N PRO A 363 6.09 -22.37 -14.09
CA PRO A 363 6.00 -23.74 -13.61
C PRO A 363 5.93 -23.75 -12.07
N LEU A 364 4.73 -23.96 -11.52
CA LEU A 364 4.50 -24.10 -10.07
C LEU A 364 3.83 -25.46 -9.79
N ASP A 365 4.45 -26.27 -8.93
CA ASP A 365 3.97 -27.60 -8.53
C ASP A 365 3.64 -28.55 -9.70
N GLY A 366 4.32 -28.39 -10.84
CA GLY A 366 4.12 -29.19 -12.05
C GLY A 366 2.97 -28.73 -12.95
N LEU A 367 2.27 -27.65 -12.59
CA LEU A 367 1.26 -26.98 -13.42
C LEU A 367 1.85 -25.73 -14.09
N PRO A 368 1.71 -25.57 -15.41
CA PRO A 368 2.02 -24.30 -16.06
C PRO A 368 0.91 -23.28 -15.77
N LEU A 369 1.23 -22.21 -15.04
CA LEU A 369 0.31 -21.12 -14.75
C LEU A 369 0.55 -19.96 -15.75
N ASP A 370 -0.50 -19.62 -16.50
CA ASP A 370 -0.49 -18.49 -17.42
C ASP A 370 -0.99 -17.22 -16.71
N VAL A 371 -0.13 -16.22 -16.57
CA VAL A 371 -0.44 -14.97 -15.87
C VAL A 371 -0.11 -13.80 -16.78
N GLY A 372 -1.14 -13.08 -17.21
CA GLY A 372 -0.99 -11.86 -17.99
C GLY A 372 -0.66 -10.65 -17.12
N GLY A 373 -0.39 -9.53 -17.76
CA GLY A 373 -0.25 -8.26 -17.06
C GLY A 373 -0.78 -7.13 -17.93
N SER A 374 -1.55 -6.25 -17.29
CA SER A 374 -2.02 -5.00 -17.88
C SER A 374 -1.12 -3.87 -17.42
N ILE A 375 -0.62 -3.06 -18.35
CA ILE A 375 0.38 -2.01 -18.07
C ILE A 375 -0.14 -0.63 -18.48
N GLY A 376 -0.12 0.33 -17.54
CA GLY A 376 -0.40 1.74 -17.79
C GLY A 376 0.86 2.60 -17.72
N ILE A 377 1.06 3.49 -18.70
CA ILE A 377 2.28 4.33 -18.79
C ILE A 377 1.93 5.82 -18.61
N ALA A 378 2.55 6.47 -17.63
CA ALA A 378 2.55 7.93 -17.47
C ALA A 378 3.96 8.50 -17.65
N LEU A 379 4.06 9.66 -18.30
CA LEU A 379 5.33 10.32 -18.61
C LEU A 379 5.44 11.62 -17.85
N PHE A 380 6.63 11.92 -17.35
CA PHE A 380 6.98 13.23 -16.82
C PHE A 380 7.86 13.98 -17.85
N PRO A 381 7.61 15.29 -18.05
CA PRO A 381 6.59 16.12 -17.36
C PRO A 381 5.18 16.09 -18.01
N GLU A 382 5.00 15.44 -19.16
CA GLU A 382 3.81 15.60 -20.00
C GLU A 382 2.50 15.16 -19.36
N HIS A 383 2.53 14.07 -18.60
CA HIS A 383 1.38 13.48 -17.92
C HIS A 383 1.41 13.80 -16.41
N GLY A 384 2.21 14.76 -15.94
CA GLY A 384 2.21 15.15 -14.53
C GLY A 384 3.58 15.58 -14.04
N GLU A 385 3.59 16.52 -13.09
CA GLU A 385 4.82 17.09 -12.52
C GLU A 385 5.17 16.54 -11.13
N ASP A 386 4.27 15.73 -10.56
CA ASP A 386 4.41 15.14 -9.22
C ASP A 386 4.00 13.66 -9.22
N PHE A 387 4.47 12.92 -8.21
CA PHE A 387 4.22 11.49 -8.08
C PHE A 387 2.73 11.13 -8.03
N ALA A 388 1.89 11.91 -7.33
CA ALA A 388 0.48 11.57 -7.16
C ALA A 388 -0.27 11.70 -8.50
N THR A 389 0.05 12.75 -9.28
CA THR A 389 -0.52 12.95 -10.61
C THR A 389 -0.06 11.88 -11.60
N LEU A 390 1.24 11.58 -11.65
CA LEU A 390 1.78 10.51 -12.49
C LEU A 390 1.17 9.15 -12.16
N MET A 391 1.03 8.85 -10.86
CA MET A 391 0.46 7.59 -10.43
C MET A 391 -1.00 7.44 -10.83
N ARG A 392 -1.81 8.50 -10.62
CA ARG A 392 -3.21 8.52 -11.05
C ARG A 392 -3.36 8.31 -12.55
N HIS A 393 -2.52 8.95 -13.36
CA HIS A 393 -2.60 8.81 -14.81
C HIS A 393 -2.10 7.44 -15.30
N ALA A 394 -1.08 6.87 -14.66
CA ALA A 394 -0.64 5.50 -14.96
C ALA A 394 -1.74 4.49 -14.63
N ASP A 395 -2.44 4.66 -13.51
CA ASP A 395 -3.61 3.85 -13.12
C ASP A 395 -4.76 3.95 -14.12
N VAL A 396 -5.13 5.17 -14.55
CA VAL A 396 -6.14 5.36 -15.61
C VAL A 396 -5.74 4.66 -16.90
N ALA A 397 -4.47 4.77 -17.31
CA ALA A 397 -3.98 4.08 -18.50
C ALA A 397 -4.01 2.54 -18.34
N MET A 398 -3.64 2.03 -17.17
CA MET A 398 -3.66 0.59 -16.89
C MET A 398 -5.09 0.04 -16.94
N TYR A 399 -6.03 0.76 -16.34
CA TYR A 399 -7.46 0.42 -16.40
C TYR A 399 -7.97 0.40 -17.85
N ASP A 400 -7.55 1.36 -18.67
CA ASP A 400 -7.88 1.41 -20.09
C ASP A 400 -7.35 0.20 -20.86
N ALA A 401 -6.14 -0.26 -20.56
CA ALA A 401 -5.56 -1.48 -21.13
C ALA A 401 -6.47 -2.68 -20.82
N LYS A 402 -6.80 -2.88 -19.54
CA LYS A 402 -7.71 -3.95 -19.08
C LYS A 402 -9.05 -3.96 -19.83
N HIS A 403 -9.66 -2.79 -20.03
CA HIS A 403 -10.99 -2.69 -20.64
C HIS A 403 -10.99 -2.94 -22.14
N ARG A 404 -9.94 -2.50 -22.83
CA ARG A 404 -9.80 -2.68 -24.29
C ARG A 404 -9.27 -4.06 -24.66
N ASN A 405 -9.04 -4.92 -23.66
CA ASN A 405 -8.34 -6.19 -23.82
C ASN A 405 -6.98 -6.00 -24.50
N ASP A 406 -6.35 -4.85 -24.22
CA ASP A 406 -4.99 -4.49 -24.61
C ASP A 406 -4.07 -4.72 -23.40
N THR A 407 -2.81 -5.03 -23.65
CA THR A 407 -1.86 -5.36 -22.58
C THR A 407 -1.09 -4.14 -22.10
N VAL A 408 -1.01 -3.08 -22.92
CA VAL A 408 -0.29 -1.85 -22.58
C VAL A 408 -1.04 -0.65 -23.11
N ALA A 409 -1.21 0.39 -22.29
CA ALA A 409 -1.72 1.69 -22.72
C ALA A 409 -0.87 2.85 -22.18
N VAL A 410 -0.67 3.86 -23.02
CA VAL A 410 -0.03 5.12 -22.62
C VAL A 410 -1.15 6.09 -22.28
N TYR A 411 -1.01 6.80 -21.16
CA TYR A 411 -1.99 7.81 -20.77
C TYR A 411 -2.15 8.85 -21.88
N THR A 412 -3.40 9.13 -22.21
CA THR A 412 -3.78 10.24 -23.09
C THR A 412 -4.89 11.04 -22.41
N ALA A 413 -5.00 12.35 -22.68
CA ALA A 413 -6.14 13.11 -22.17
C ALA A 413 -7.50 12.61 -22.72
N GLU A 414 -7.47 11.83 -23.82
CA GLU A 414 -8.64 11.14 -24.38
C GLU A 414 -8.94 9.82 -23.67
N SER A 415 -7.98 9.18 -23.00
CA SER A 415 -8.17 7.98 -22.17
C SER A 415 -9.10 8.23 -20.97
N ASP A 416 -9.14 9.47 -20.47
CA ASP A 416 -10.20 9.88 -19.54
C ASP A 416 -11.62 9.63 -20.12
N HIS A 417 -11.80 9.51 -21.46
CA HIS A 417 -13.09 9.21 -22.11
C HIS A 417 -13.50 7.72 -22.06
N ASN A 418 -12.68 6.79 -21.57
CA ASN A 418 -13.21 5.50 -21.08
C ASN A 418 -14.13 5.69 -19.85
N SER A 419 -14.18 6.92 -19.31
CA SER A 419 -15.32 7.39 -18.53
C SER A 419 -16.65 7.23 -19.26
N ALA A 420 -16.78 7.19 -20.58
CA ALA A 420 -18.10 7.08 -21.24
C ALA A 420 -18.76 5.71 -21.00
N GLU A 421 -18.01 4.62 -21.01
CA GLU A 421 -18.53 3.29 -20.69
C GLU A 421 -18.78 3.14 -19.18
N ARG A 422 -17.88 3.67 -18.34
CA ARG A 422 -18.08 3.74 -16.89
C ARG A 422 -19.28 4.61 -16.50
N LEU A 423 -19.45 5.76 -17.16
CA LEU A 423 -20.59 6.66 -17.03
C LEU A 423 -21.85 6.01 -17.58
N GLY A 424 -21.73 5.20 -18.65
CA GLY A 424 -22.81 4.37 -19.18
C GLY A 424 -23.26 3.32 -18.18
N LEU A 425 -22.32 2.58 -17.57
CA LEU A 425 -22.59 1.59 -16.53
C LEU A 425 -23.18 2.25 -15.27
N LEU A 426 -22.65 3.41 -14.86
CA LEU A 426 -23.20 4.21 -13.76
C LEU A 426 -24.59 4.76 -14.08
N ALA A 427 -24.85 5.17 -15.33
CA ALA A 427 -26.15 5.65 -15.76
C ALA A 427 -27.18 4.52 -15.82
N ASP A 428 -26.79 3.34 -16.31
CA ASP A 428 -27.63 2.15 -16.33
C ASP A 428 -27.89 1.65 -14.89
N LEU A 429 -26.85 1.58 -14.04
CA LEU A 429 -26.98 1.25 -12.62
C LEU A 429 -27.93 2.21 -11.90
N ARG A 430 -27.74 3.52 -12.09
CA ARG A 430 -28.62 4.55 -11.53
C ARG A 430 -30.06 4.37 -12.02
N ARG A 431 -30.28 4.08 -13.30
CA ARG A 431 -31.61 3.83 -13.88
C ARG A 431 -32.28 2.64 -13.22
N VAL A 432 -31.60 1.51 -13.03
CA VAL A 432 -32.17 0.34 -12.33
C VAL A 432 -32.52 0.66 -10.89
N LEU A 433 -31.65 1.40 -10.19
CA LEU A 433 -31.87 1.79 -8.80
C LEU A 433 -33.05 2.78 -8.64
N GLU A 434 -33.23 3.72 -9.58
CA GLU A 434 -34.34 4.67 -9.58
C GLU A 434 -35.68 4.04 -10.00
N VAL A 435 -35.69 3.16 -11.01
CA VAL A 435 -36.93 2.46 -11.44
C VAL A 435 -37.41 1.49 -10.36
N GLY A 436 -36.49 0.76 -9.73
CA GLY A 436 -36.83 -0.15 -8.63
C GLY A 436 -37.33 0.54 -7.35
N ALA A 437 -37.03 1.84 -7.18
CA ALA A 437 -37.56 2.67 -6.10
C ALA A 437 -38.97 3.22 -6.39
N SER A 438 -39.36 3.30 -7.67
CA SER A 438 -40.61 3.93 -8.13
C SER A 438 -41.81 2.97 -8.12
N GLY A 439 -41.58 1.67 -8.33
CA GLY A 439 -42.64 0.64 -8.32
C GLY A 439 -43.06 0.12 -6.93
N ARG A 440 -42.45 0.62 -5.84
CA ARG A 440 -42.63 0.11 -4.47
C ARG A 440 -43.37 1.05 -3.52
N ASN A 441 -43.83 2.20 -4.00
CA ASN A 441 -44.48 3.20 -3.16
C ASN A 441 -46.00 3.08 -3.04
N ASP A 442 -46.63 2.08 -3.68
CA ASP A 442 -48.08 1.87 -3.60
C ASP A 442 -48.42 0.53 -2.92
N GLY A 443 -48.97 0.62 -1.70
CA GLY A 443 -49.92 -0.37 -1.19
C GLY A 443 -49.47 -1.31 -0.07
N SER A 444 -49.58 -0.87 1.19
CA SER A 444 -50.31 -1.54 2.29
C SER A 444 -49.84 -1.04 3.67
N ALA A 445 -50.41 0.06 4.12
CA ALA A 445 -50.45 0.36 5.55
C ALA A 445 -51.55 -0.48 6.20
N PRO A 446 -51.35 -1.11 7.37
CA PRO A 446 -52.44 -1.69 8.13
C PRO A 446 -53.32 -0.55 8.66
N ALA A 447 -54.59 -0.57 8.29
CA ALA A 447 -55.62 0.25 8.90
C ALA A 447 -55.89 -0.26 10.31
N ASP A 448 -55.48 0.50 11.32
CA ASP A 448 -56.27 0.84 12.52
C ASP A 448 -55.36 1.46 13.58
N LEU A 449 -55.67 2.70 13.98
CA LEU A 449 -55.62 3.21 15.37
C LEU A 449 -56.04 4.69 15.37
N THR A 450 -57.33 4.86 15.65
CA THR A 450 -58.00 5.98 16.35
C THR A 450 -57.19 7.24 16.71
N ALA A 451 -57.60 8.35 16.09
CA ALA A 451 -57.89 9.68 16.67
C ALA A 451 -57.07 10.20 17.87
N ALA A 452 -56.30 11.27 17.64
CA ALA A 452 -56.14 12.37 18.58
C ALA A 452 -56.05 13.71 17.83
N ARG A 453 -56.89 14.67 18.25
CA ARG A 453 -57.02 16.04 17.71
C ARG A 453 -55.96 16.99 18.27
N GLY A 454 -55.62 17.99 17.48
CA GLY A 454 -55.04 19.31 17.82
C GLY A 454 -54.34 19.87 16.56
N GLY A 455 -54.88 20.85 15.80
CA GLY A 455 -54.93 22.29 16.10
C GLY A 455 -53.49 22.85 16.09
N ASP A 456 -53.00 23.72 15.22
CA ASP A 456 -53.51 24.79 14.34
C ASP A 456 -52.63 24.80 13.04
N GLY A 457 -53.05 25.16 11.83
CA GLY A 457 -53.75 26.38 11.43
C GLY A 457 -52.81 27.36 10.69
N ALA A 458 -52.36 27.05 9.46
CA ALA A 458 -51.86 28.05 8.49
C ALA A 458 -51.79 27.50 7.05
N VAL A 459 -52.22 28.31 6.08
CA VAL A 459 -52.53 27.96 4.68
C VAL A 459 -51.75 28.87 3.70
N LEU A 460 -51.07 28.22 2.72
CA LEU A 460 -50.70 28.62 1.33
C LEU A 460 -49.71 29.80 1.07
N PRO A 461 -49.06 29.92 -0.13
CA PRO A 461 -49.35 29.24 -1.42
C PRO A 461 -48.18 28.66 -2.25
N THR A 462 -48.59 27.80 -3.19
CA THR A 462 -47.89 27.30 -4.38
C THR A 462 -47.82 28.33 -5.51
N SER A 463 -46.67 28.45 -6.18
CA SER A 463 -46.59 28.95 -7.57
C SER A 463 -45.32 28.45 -8.27
N VAL A 464 -45.50 27.76 -9.39
CA VAL A 464 -44.49 27.38 -10.40
C VAL A 464 -44.25 28.58 -11.35
N PRO A 465 -43.11 28.68 -12.05
CA PRO A 465 -43.19 28.53 -13.52
C PRO A 465 -42.01 27.77 -14.18
N GLU A 466 -42.35 26.92 -15.16
CA GLU A 466 -41.53 26.50 -16.32
C GLU A 466 -41.29 27.73 -17.25
N GLU A 467 -40.27 27.89 -18.09
CA GLU A 467 -39.73 27.17 -19.27
C GLU A 467 -38.51 28.05 -19.79
N PRO A 468 -37.77 27.84 -20.94
CA PRO A 468 -38.09 27.07 -22.15
C PRO A 468 -36.95 26.24 -22.81
N ALA A 469 -37.37 25.47 -23.81
CA ALA A 469 -36.60 24.60 -24.69
C ALA A 469 -35.72 25.31 -25.75
N GLY A 470 -34.68 24.62 -26.23
CA GLY A 470 -33.81 25.03 -27.33
C GLY A 470 -33.27 23.86 -28.18
N THR A 471 -34.02 23.55 -29.25
CA THR A 471 -33.59 23.10 -30.60
C THR A 471 -32.73 21.83 -30.86
N ARG A 472 -33.30 21.00 -31.75
CA ARG A 472 -32.86 19.78 -32.46
C ARG A 472 -31.66 19.95 -33.41
N TRP A 473 -31.31 18.80 -34.04
CA TRP A 473 -30.51 18.51 -35.26
C TRP A 473 -29.14 17.90 -34.90
N TRP A 474 -28.83 16.61 -35.18
CA TRP A 474 -28.95 15.86 -36.44
C TRP A 474 -29.28 14.38 -36.26
N ASP A 475 -30.18 13.90 -37.11
CA ASP A 475 -30.47 12.50 -37.37
C ASP A 475 -29.67 12.08 -38.63
N ARG A 476 -28.75 11.11 -38.51
CA ARG A 476 -28.12 10.45 -39.66
C ARG A 476 -27.92 8.96 -39.37
N ARG A 477 -28.89 8.19 -39.83
CA ARG A 477 -28.80 6.76 -40.10
C ARG A 477 -27.48 6.41 -40.80
N ARG A 478 -26.66 5.55 -40.19
CA ARG A 478 -25.63 4.79 -40.89
C ARG A 478 -25.77 3.30 -40.53
N ARG A 479 -25.98 2.52 -41.59
CA ARG A 479 -26.08 1.06 -41.59
C ARG A 479 -24.80 0.44 -41.01
N ARG A 480 -24.94 -0.46 -40.04
CA ARG A 480 -23.87 -1.36 -39.59
C ARG A 480 -23.68 -2.50 -40.61
N PRO A 481 -22.44 -2.93 -40.92
CA PRO A 481 -22.19 -4.17 -41.63
C PRO A 481 -22.37 -5.37 -40.68
N ARG A 482 -22.90 -6.47 -41.22
CA ARG A 482 -22.91 -7.79 -40.57
C ARG A 482 -21.47 -8.34 -40.57
N LEU A 483 -20.97 -8.73 -39.41
CA LEU A 483 -19.78 -9.56 -39.25
C LEU A 483 -20.18 -10.82 -38.47
N ALA A 484 -19.66 -11.95 -38.93
CA ALA A 484 -20.12 -13.30 -38.69
C ALA A 484 -19.89 -13.79 -37.25
N HIS A 485 -20.87 -14.50 -36.70
CA HIS A 485 -20.71 -15.36 -35.54
C HIS A 485 -20.21 -16.73 -36.00
N HIS A 486 -18.97 -17.09 -35.67
CA HIS A 486 -18.51 -18.47 -35.50
C HIS A 486 -17.36 -18.45 -34.49
N ASP A 487 -17.58 -19.09 -33.33
CA ASP A 487 -16.61 -19.89 -32.54
C ASP A 487 -17.09 -20.19 -31.10
N ASP A 488 -18.39 -20.43 -30.88
CA ASP A 488 -18.93 -20.85 -29.57
C ASP A 488 -19.09 -22.39 -29.41
N GLU A 489 -18.86 -23.18 -30.47
CA GLU A 489 -19.02 -24.65 -30.39
C GLU A 489 -17.84 -25.37 -29.71
N LEU A 490 -16.65 -24.77 -29.66
CA LEU A 490 -15.47 -25.38 -29.03
C LEU A 490 -15.47 -25.20 -27.50
N ILE A 491 -16.03 -24.10 -27.01
CA ILE A 491 -16.13 -23.80 -25.57
C ILE A 491 -17.27 -24.62 -24.93
N ALA A 492 -18.39 -24.83 -25.63
CA ALA A 492 -19.47 -25.70 -25.16
C ALA A 492 -19.05 -27.18 -25.04
N ARG A 493 -18.12 -27.65 -25.91
CA ARG A 493 -17.57 -29.02 -25.85
C ARG A 493 -16.53 -29.25 -24.77
N ILE A 494 -15.88 -28.20 -24.27
CA ILE A 494 -14.91 -28.31 -23.16
C ILE A 494 -15.64 -28.26 -21.81
N ILE A 495 -16.69 -27.45 -21.68
CA ILE A 495 -17.47 -27.30 -20.44
C ILE A 495 -18.33 -28.54 -20.13
N THR A 496 -18.73 -29.32 -21.14
CA THR A 496 -19.54 -30.54 -20.94
C THR A 496 -18.72 -31.82 -20.74
N GLY A 497 -17.39 -31.74 -20.74
CA GLY A 497 -16.48 -32.90 -20.65
C GLY A 497 -15.92 -33.22 -19.26
N ALA A 498 -16.19 -32.40 -18.25
CA ALA A 498 -15.60 -32.55 -16.91
C ALA A 498 -16.66 -32.42 -15.81
N ASP A 499 -17.61 -33.37 -15.78
CA ASP A 499 -18.56 -33.56 -14.69
C ASP A 499 -18.26 -34.88 -13.94
N PRO A 500 -17.62 -34.85 -12.75
CA PRO A 500 -17.38 -36.05 -11.95
C PRO A 500 -18.59 -36.49 -11.12
N THR A 501 -19.71 -35.77 -11.15
CA THR A 501 -20.85 -35.97 -10.25
C THR A 501 -21.94 -36.87 -10.79
N LEU A 502 -21.93 -37.19 -12.09
CA LEU A 502 -22.87 -38.15 -12.70
C LEU A 502 -22.48 -39.64 -12.57
N ARG A 503 -21.41 -39.97 -11.83
CA ARG A 503 -20.94 -41.37 -11.67
C ARG A 503 -21.44 -42.14 -10.44
N ARG A 504 -22.44 -41.63 -9.70
CA ARG A 504 -23.03 -42.36 -8.55
C ARG A 504 -24.44 -42.90 -8.75
N ALA A 505 -25.04 -42.75 -9.93
CA ALA A 505 -26.39 -43.27 -10.22
C ALA A 505 -26.45 -44.47 -11.18
N ALA A 506 -25.31 -45.04 -11.61
CA ALA A 506 -25.29 -46.20 -12.49
C ALA A 506 -24.23 -47.22 -12.04
N ARG A 507 -24.51 -47.91 -10.95
CA ARG A 507 -23.87 -49.19 -10.58
C ARG A 507 -24.92 -50.06 -9.91
N ASP A 508 -25.78 -50.62 -10.75
CA ASP A 508 -26.52 -51.87 -10.54
C ASP A 508 -27.11 -52.27 -11.91
N ALA A 509 -26.26 -52.80 -12.80
CA ALA A 509 -26.66 -53.70 -13.89
C ALA A 509 -25.41 -54.17 -14.66
N ASP A 510 -25.14 -55.46 -14.46
CA ASP A 510 -24.55 -56.45 -15.35
C ASP A 510 -23.12 -56.39 -15.92
N TRP A 511 -22.54 -57.57 -15.72
CA TRP A 511 -21.35 -58.22 -16.21
C TRP A 511 -21.28 -58.44 -17.74
N ASP A 512 -20.04 -58.69 -18.17
CA ASP A 512 -19.57 -59.52 -19.30
C ASP A 512 -19.17 -58.91 -20.66
N ALA A 513 -17.99 -59.39 -21.10
CA ALA A 513 -17.32 -59.33 -22.41
C ALA A 513 -16.68 -57.98 -22.82
N ALA A 514 -15.35 -57.77 -22.69
CA ALA A 514 -14.20 -58.37 -23.38
C ALA A 514 -13.97 -57.90 -24.85
N THR A 515 -12.72 -57.45 -25.06
CA THR A 515 -11.90 -57.46 -26.28
C THR A 515 -11.97 -56.35 -27.35
N ALA A 516 -10.87 -55.57 -27.37
CA ALA A 516 -9.90 -55.41 -28.47
C ALA A 516 -10.02 -54.26 -29.50
N GLY A 517 -8.93 -53.46 -29.55
CA GLY A 517 -8.33 -52.80 -30.74
C GLY A 517 -9.11 -51.59 -31.30
N GLY A 518 -8.52 -50.46 -31.68
CA GLY A 518 -7.17 -50.14 -32.11
C GLY A 518 -7.26 -49.24 -33.36
N ALA A 519 -6.35 -48.26 -33.46
CA ALA A 519 -5.94 -47.52 -34.67
C ALA A 519 -6.99 -46.57 -35.34
N LEU A 520 -6.76 -45.25 -35.41
CA LEU A 520 -5.85 -44.46 -36.27
C LEU A 520 -6.48 -44.02 -37.64
N TRP A 521 -6.52 -42.70 -37.80
CA TRP A 521 -6.25 -41.88 -39.00
C TRP A 521 -7.28 -41.61 -40.12
N SER A 522 -7.36 -40.30 -40.43
CA SER A 522 -7.60 -39.63 -41.74
C SER A 522 -8.96 -39.85 -42.41
N GLY A 523 -9.61 -38.91 -43.09
CA GLY A 523 -9.22 -37.63 -43.64
C GLY A 523 -9.93 -37.46 -44.99
N THR A 524 -10.37 -36.23 -45.29
CA THR A 524 -10.51 -35.68 -46.66
C THR A 524 -11.84 -35.85 -47.44
N ARG A 525 -12.51 -34.69 -47.59
CA ARG A 525 -13.16 -34.08 -48.79
C ARG A 525 -14.30 -34.79 -49.57
N ALA A 526 -15.40 -34.03 -49.61
CA ALA A 526 -16.04 -33.39 -50.77
C ALA A 526 -16.80 -34.23 -51.82
N GLY A 527 -17.99 -33.68 -52.13
CA GLY A 527 -18.94 -34.08 -53.17
C GLY A 527 -20.35 -34.00 -52.57
N ASP A 528 -21.40 -33.47 -53.18
CA ASP A 528 -21.64 -32.78 -54.45
C ASP A 528 -23.07 -32.19 -54.32
N GLN A 529 -23.42 -31.27 -55.21
CA GLN A 529 -24.66 -30.49 -55.30
C GLN A 529 -25.95 -31.34 -55.37
N SER A 530 -27.06 -30.82 -54.84
CA SER A 530 -28.21 -30.32 -55.63
C SER A 530 -29.53 -30.21 -54.84
N ASP A 531 -30.27 -29.14 -55.16
CA ASP A 531 -31.72 -29.00 -55.23
C ASP A 531 -32.63 -28.78 -54.00
N LEU A 532 -33.11 -27.53 -53.93
CA LEU A 532 -34.51 -27.07 -53.97
C LEU A 532 -35.53 -27.63 -52.95
N GLY A 533 -36.10 -26.72 -52.16
CA GLY A 533 -37.44 -26.92 -51.60
C GLY A 533 -37.76 -26.00 -50.42
N GLY A 534 -38.50 -24.92 -50.69
CA GLY A 534 -39.06 -24.05 -49.65
C GLY A 534 -40.13 -24.74 -48.80
N GLY A 535 -40.18 -24.38 -47.52
CA GLY A 535 -41.21 -24.78 -46.57
C GLY A 535 -41.23 -23.80 -45.41
N ALA A 536 -42.37 -23.12 -45.24
CA ALA A 536 -42.61 -22.14 -44.20
C ALA A 536 -42.57 -22.78 -42.80
N GLU A 537 -41.88 -22.14 -41.85
CA GLU A 537 -41.99 -22.46 -40.42
C GLU A 537 -43.19 -21.75 -39.79
N PRO A 538 -43.98 -22.44 -38.95
CA PRO A 538 -45.11 -21.85 -38.25
C PRO A 538 -44.64 -21.10 -36.99
N THR A 539 -45.12 -19.86 -36.84
CA THR A 539 -45.14 -19.09 -35.60
C THR A 539 -45.86 -19.86 -34.49
N VAL A 540 -45.17 -20.13 -33.38
CA VAL A 540 -45.77 -20.60 -32.12
C VAL A 540 -46.05 -19.39 -31.24
N GLU A 541 -47.33 -19.21 -30.92
CA GLU A 541 -47.90 -18.17 -30.06
C GLU A 541 -47.40 -18.24 -28.61
N GLY A 542 -47.39 -17.06 -27.99
CA GLY A 542 -46.75 -16.78 -26.72
C GLY A 542 -47.42 -17.38 -25.48
N ARG A 543 -46.58 -17.61 -24.47
CA ARG A 543 -47.00 -17.69 -23.06
C ARG A 543 -47.14 -16.28 -22.48
N PRO A 544 -48.10 -16.04 -21.57
CA PRO A 544 -48.40 -14.71 -21.08
C PRO A 544 -47.39 -14.21 -20.03
N GLY A 545 -46.97 -12.95 -20.19
CA GLY A 545 -46.73 -12.00 -19.10
C GLY A 545 -45.43 -12.11 -18.30
N VAL A 546 -44.29 -11.77 -18.90
CA VAL A 546 -43.17 -11.15 -18.17
C VAL A 546 -43.30 -9.65 -18.43
N GLU A 547 -43.44 -8.84 -17.38
CA GLU A 547 -43.45 -7.37 -17.50
C GLU A 547 -42.20 -6.90 -18.27
N PRO A 548 -42.28 -5.83 -19.07
CA PRO A 548 -41.14 -5.35 -19.84
C PRO A 548 -40.03 -4.90 -18.88
N GLY A 549 -39.01 -5.74 -18.73
CA GLY A 549 -37.82 -5.46 -17.94
C GLY A 549 -37.16 -4.18 -18.44
N THR A 550 -36.73 -3.35 -17.50
CA THR A 550 -35.98 -2.12 -17.78
C THR A 550 -34.78 -2.40 -18.68
N ASP A 551 -34.54 -1.56 -19.69
CA ASP A 551 -33.37 -1.59 -20.59
C ASP A 551 -32.00 -1.58 -19.88
N ALA A 552 -31.97 -1.43 -18.55
CA ALA A 552 -30.78 -1.39 -17.71
C ALA A 552 -30.54 -2.66 -16.85
N GLY A 553 -31.45 -3.66 -16.90
CA GLY A 553 -31.27 -4.95 -16.23
C GLY A 553 -31.90 -5.04 -14.84
N GLU A 554 -31.54 -6.10 -14.09
CA GLU A 554 -32.14 -6.44 -12.80
C GLU A 554 -31.08 -6.62 -11.71
N ILE A 555 -31.28 -5.95 -10.57
CA ILE A 555 -30.48 -6.11 -9.35
C ILE A 555 -31.23 -7.02 -8.39
N THR A 556 -30.57 -8.10 -7.98
CA THR A 556 -31.11 -9.13 -7.08
C THR A 556 -30.11 -9.47 -5.98
N MET A 557 -30.63 -9.94 -4.85
CA MET A 557 -29.83 -10.45 -3.74
C MET A 557 -29.81 -11.97 -3.77
N TYR A 558 -28.60 -12.52 -3.74
CA TYR A 558 -28.36 -13.95 -3.52
C TYR A 558 -27.90 -14.14 -2.08
N TYR A 559 -28.15 -15.32 -1.53
CA TYR A 559 -27.87 -15.64 -0.13
C TYR A 559 -27.06 -16.91 -0.05
N GLN A 560 -25.93 -16.86 0.66
CA GLN A 560 -25.10 -18.03 0.92
C GLN A 560 -25.20 -18.43 2.40
N PRO A 561 -25.49 -19.70 2.74
CA PRO A 561 -25.66 -20.11 4.13
C PRO A 561 -24.34 -20.18 4.91
N GLN A 562 -24.39 -19.71 6.16
CA GLN A 562 -23.35 -19.86 7.17
C GLN A 562 -23.75 -20.96 8.15
N VAL A 563 -22.90 -21.97 8.33
CA VAL A 563 -23.20 -23.18 9.10
C VAL A 563 -22.29 -23.27 10.32
N ALA A 564 -22.86 -23.43 11.51
CA ALA A 564 -22.10 -23.69 12.72
C ALA A 564 -21.40 -25.05 12.63
N ILE A 565 -20.07 -25.06 12.81
CA ILE A 565 -19.26 -26.25 12.59
C ILE A 565 -19.55 -27.32 13.66
N ALA A 566 -19.81 -26.89 14.91
CA ALA A 566 -20.06 -27.81 16.03
C ALA A 566 -21.42 -28.51 15.96
N THR A 567 -22.47 -27.80 15.53
CA THR A 567 -23.86 -28.33 15.54
C THR A 567 -24.34 -28.78 14.16
N GLY A 568 -23.73 -28.27 13.10
CA GLY A 568 -24.19 -28.41 11.72
C GLY A 568 -25.44 -27.58 11.41
N GLU A 569 -25.85 -26.66 12.29
CA GLU A 569 -27.04 -25.83 12.08
C GLU A 569 -26.72 -24.57 11.26
N VAL A 570 -27.67 -24.11 10.45
CA VAL A 570 -27.55 -22.86 9.71
C VAL A 570 -27.79 -21.69 10.66
N VAL A 571 -26.75 -20.89 10.89
CA VAL A 571 -26.75 -19.79 11.88
C VAL A 571 -26.92 -18.40 11.25
N GLY A 572 -26.79 -18.32 9.93
CA GLY A 572 -26.93 -17.07 9.21
C GLY A 572 -26.79 -17.26 7.70
N VAL A 573 -26.84 -16.14 6.99
CA VAL A 573 -26.59 -16.07 5.55
C VAL A 573 -25.77 -14.82 5.24
N GLU A 574 -24.92 -14.90 4.22
CA GLU A 574 -24.32 -13.72 3.61
C GLU A 574 -25.15 -13.26 2.41
N ALA A 575 -25.51 -11.98 2.38
CA ALA A 575 -26.27 -11.37 1.30
C ALA A 575 -25.33 -10.79 0.23
N LEU A 576 -25.38 -11.38 -0.96
CA LEU A 576 -24.47 -11.13 -2.06
C LEU A 576 -25.21 -10.45 -3.22
N LEU A 577 -24.76 -9.23 -3.55
CA LEU A 577 -25.33 -8.44 -4.64
C LEU A 577 -25.06 -9.08 -6.01
N ARG A 578 -26.08 -9.14 -6.86
CA ARG A 578 -25.99 -9.64 -8.23
C ARG A 578 -26.71 -8.69 -9.18
N TRP A 579 -26.02 -8.25 -10.23
CA TRP A 579 -26.61 -7.45 -11.30
C TRP A 579 -26.58 -8.18 -12.64
N ARG A 580 -27.77 -8.48 -13.15
CA ARG A 580 -27.97 -9.05 -14.49
C ARG A 580 -28.22 -7.91 -15.47
N HIS A 581 -27.18 -7.50 -16.18
CA HIS A 581 -27.24 -6.46 -17.19
C HIS A 581 -27.70 -7.02 -18.56
N PRO A 582 -28.59 -6.34 -19.32
CA PRO A 582 -29.24 -6.93 -20.50
C PRO A 582 -28.26 -7.27 -21.63
N ARG A 583 -27.16 -6.52 -21.72
CA ARG A 583 -26.13 -6.69 -22.76
C ARG A 583 -24.88 -7.42 -22.27
N ARG A 584 -24.61 -7.41 -20.96
CA ARG A 584 -23.36 -7.93 -20.37
C ARG A 584 -23.57 -9.23 -19.60
N GLY A 585 -24.81 -9.69 -19.43
CA GLY A 585 -25.09 -10.83 -18.56
C GLY A 585 -24.83 -10.46 -17.10
N MET A 586 -24.29 -11.39 -16.32
CA MET A 586 -23.94 -11.12 -14.93
C MET A 586 -22.69 -10.24 -14.83
N VAL A 587 -22.84 -9.06 -14.25
CA VAL A 587 -21.71 -8.16 -13.95
C VAL A 587 -21.00 -8.65 -12.69
N ASP A 588 -19.66 -8.63 -12.73
CA ASP A 588 -18.83 -8.99 -11.59
C ASP A 588 -19.09 -8.02 -10.41
N PRO A 589 -19.39 -8.54 -9.19
CA PRO A 589 -19.61 -7.70 -8.01
C PRO A 589 -18.47 -6.72 -7.72
N GLU A 590 -17.21 -7.10 -7.95
CA GLU A 590 -16.08 -6.22 -7.71
C GLU A 590 -15.99 -5.10 -8.74
N GLU A 591 -16.24 -5.39 -10.02
CA GLU A 591 -16.33 -4.36 -11.06
C GLU A 591 -17.43 -3.36 -10.71
N LEU A 592 -18.59 -3.86 -10.29
CA LEU A 592 -19.72 -3.04 -9.86
C LEU A 592 -19.37 -2.14 -8.66
N ILE A 593 -18.75 -2.70 -7.62
CA ILE A 593 -18.35 -1.96 -6.42
C ILE A 593 -17.29 -0.91 -6.77
N ARG A 594 -16.22 -1.27 -7.51
CA ARG A 594 -15.17 -0.34 -7.95
C ARG A 594 -15.73 0.83 -8.75
N VAL A 595 -16.68 0.55 -9.65
CA VAL A 595 -17.32 1.60 -10.45
C VAL A 595 -18.21 2.49 -9.58
N ALA A 596 -19.02 1.90 -8.70
CA ALA A 596 -19.96 2.64 -7.86
C ALA A 596 -19.29 3.47 -6.77
N GLU A 597 -18.25 2.96 -6.12
CA GLU A 597 -17.63 3.50 -4.89
C GLU A 597 -17.07 4.93 -5.09
N GLN A 598 -16.59 5.24 -6.29
CA GLN A 598 -16.08 6.57 -6.61
C GLN A 598 -17.19 7.59 -6.95
N SER A 599 -18.45 7.16 -7.07
CA SER A 599 -19.59 7.99 -7.50
C SER A 599 -20.65 8.20 -6.40
N ALA A 600 -21.62 9.07 -6.68
CA ALA A 600 -22.80 9.23 -5.82
C ALA A 600 -23.79 8.04 -5.90
N VAL A 601 -23.63 7.14 -6.89
CA VAL A 601 -24.50 5.98 -7.10
C VAL A 601 -24.34 4.94 -5.98
N MET A 602 -23.16 4.87 -5.34
CA MET A 602 -22.94 3.97 -4.21
C MET A 602 -24.00 4.16 -3.11
N ARG A 603 -24.35 5.40 -2.78
CA ARG A 603 -25.39 5.69 -1.78
C ARG A 603 -26.76 5.13 -2.15
N LEU A 604 -27.12 5.19 -3.45
CA LEU A 604 -28.38 4.64 -3.94
C LEU A 604 -28.36 3.12 -3.91
N LEU A 605 -27.21 2.52 -4.22
CA LEU A 605 -27.00 1.08 -4.19
C LEU A 605 -27.08 0.56 -2.74
N THR A 606 -26.32 1.14 -1.81
CA THR A 606 -26.33 0.78 -0.40
C THR A 606 -27.73 0.91 0.19
N ARG A 607 -28.44 2.00 -0.12
CA ARG A 607 -29.86 2.16 0.26
C ARG A 607 -30.70 1.00 -0.23
N ARG A 608 -30.58 0.66 -1.51
CA ARG A 608 -31.39 -0.40 -2.11
C ARG A 608 -31.08 -1.77 -1.52
N VAL A 609 -29.81 -2.07 -1.30
CA VAL A 609 -29.36 -3.35 -0.75
C VAL A 609 -29.81 -3.51 0.71
N VAL A 610 -29.66 -2.46 1.54
CA VAL A 610 -30.18 -2.46 2.92
C VAL A 610 -31.69 -2.68 2.92
N ASP A 611 -32.43 -1.99 2.05
CA ASP A 611 -33.89 -2.14 1.94
C ASP A 611 -34.28 -3.58 1.57
N ASP A 612 -33.66 -4.16 0.53
CA ASP A 612 -33.97 -5.51 0.06
C ASP A 612 -33.61 -6.58 1.11
N VAL A 613 -32.48 -6.45 1.81
CA VAL A 613 -32.04 -7.42 2.83
C VAL A 613 -32.92 -7.34 4.09
N VAL A 614 -33.24 -6.13 4.57
CA VAL A 614 -34.09 -5.98 5.77
C VAL A 614 -35.53 -6.42 5.48
N GLU A 615 -36.08 -6.11 4.30
CA GLU A 615 -37.38 -6.62 3.87
C GLU A 615 -37.38 -8.15 3.83
N GLN A 616 -36.32 -8.76 3.29
CA GLN A 616 -36.20 -10.22 3.22
C GLN A 616 -36.08 -10.86 4.60
N LEU A 617 -35.34 -10.26 5.54
CA LEU A 617 -35.28 -10.68 6.93
C LEU A 617 -36.67 -10.65 7.60
N ALA A 618 -37.48 -9.63 7.33
CA ALA A 618 -38.85 -9.55 7.83
C ALA A 618 -39.73 -10.68 7.29
N LYS A 619 -39.64 -10.96 5.98
CA LYS A 619 -40.35 -12.09 5.34
C LYS A 619 -39.98 -13.43 5.96
N TRP A 620 -38.68 -13.67 6.17
CA TRP A 620 -38.21 -14.88 6.84
C TRP A 620 -38.67 -14.96 8.29
N SER A 621 -38.64 -13.85 9.03
CA SER A 621 -39.17 -13.80 10.40
C SER A 621 -40.65 -14.17 10.46
N ALA A 622 -41.46 -13.64 9.55
CA ALA A 622 -42.88 -13.95 9.44
C ALA A 622 -43.14 -15.42 9.06
N ALA A 623 -42.23 -16.02 8.28
CA ALA A 623 -42.24 -17.45 7.96
C ALA A 623 -41.67 -18.35 9.07
N GLY A 624 -41.30 -17.79 10.23
CA GLY A 624 -40.74 -18.53 11.38
C GLY A 624 -39.24 -18.86 11.26
N LEU A 625 -38.54 -18.29 10.27
CA LEU A 625 -37.10 -18.47 10.07
C LEU A 625 -36.33 -17.39 10.84
N GLY A 626 -35.56 -17.80 11.85
CA GLY A 626 -34.76 -16.93 12.72
C GLY A 626 -33.34 -16.68 12.21
N LEU A 627 -33.15 -16.37 10.92
CA LEU A 627 -31.83 -16.19 10.33
C LEU A 627 -31.24 -14.80 10.59
N ARG A 628 -29.92 -14.75 10.76
CA ARG A 628 -29.12 -13.51 10.67
C ARG A 628 -28.65 -13.32 9.23
N ALA A 629 -28.66 -12.10 8.71
CA ALA A 629 -28.08 -11.78 7.40
C ALA A 629 -26.88 -10.85 7.55
N ALA A 630 -25.78 -11.21 6.90
CA ALA A 630 -24.57 -10.40 6.79
C ALA A 630 -24.57 -9.60 5.48
N LEU A 631 -24.13 -8.35 5.54
CA LEU A 631 -24.11 -7.41 4.42
C LEU A 631 -22.79 -6.66 4.36
N ASN A 632 -22.14 -6.72 3.20
CA ASN A 632 -20.92 -5.97 2.90
C ASN A 632 -21.16 -4.45 2.79
N VAL A 633 -20.28 -3.66 3.40
CA VAL A 633 -20.38 -2.19 3.43
C VAL A 633 -19.10 -1.54 2.93
N SER A 634 -19.24 -0.53 2.07
CA SER A 634 -18.11 0.23 1.53
C SER A 634 -17.47 1.17 2.56
N VAL A 635 -16.18 1.46 2.38
CA VAL A 635 -15.44 2.42 3.24
C VAL A 635 -16.09 3.81 3.18
N ARG A 636 -16.58 4.19 2.00
CA ARG A 636 -17.20 5.50 1.77
C ARG A 636 -18.49 5.68 2.55
N ASP A 637 -19.32 4.64 2.66
CA ASP A 637 -20.55 4.70 3.44
C ASP A 637 -20.24 4.87 4.94
N LEU A 638 -19.21 4.18 5.43
CA LEU A 638 -18.73 4.34 6.81
C LEU A 638 -18.20 5.75 7.09
N HIS A 639 -17.55 6.39 6.11
CA HIS A 639 -17.05 7.76 6.25
C HIS A 639 -18.14 8.83 6.30
N THR A 640 -19.21 8.66 5.53
CA THR A 640 -20.33 9.64 5.53
C THR A 640 -21.19 9.53 6.78
N GLY A 641 -21.30 8.33 7.37
CA GLY A 641 -22.05 8.08 8.59
C GLY A 641 -23.58 8.02 8.42
N GLU A 642 -24.09 8.33 7.23
CA GLU A 642 -25.54 8.30 6.90
C GLU A 642 -26.12 6.88 6.98
N ILE A 643 -25.29 5.86 6.77
CA ILE A 643 -25.71 4.44 6.77
C ILE A 643 -26.33 4.00 8.10
N ALA A 644 -25.87 4.55 9.24
CA ALA A 644 -26.39 4.19 10.55
C ALA A 644 -27.84 4.64 10.74
N ASP A 645 -28.17 5.85 10.30
CA ASP A 645 -29.54 6.39 10.33
C ASP A 645 -30.47 5.60 9.42
N GLN A 646 -29.98 5.28 8.21
CA GLN A 646 -30.72 4.50 7.24
C GLN A 646 -31.05 3.10 7.75
N ILE A 647 -30.08 2.39 8.35
CA ILE A 647 -30.31 1.05 8.89
C ILE A 647 -31.31 1.12 10.06
N ALA A 648 -31.18 2.08 10.97
CA ALA A 648 -32.10 2.24 12.09
C ALA A 648 -33.55 2.47 11.62
N ASP A 649 -33.75 3.35 10.64
CA ASP A 649 -35.07 3.62 10.05
C ASP A 649 -35.68 2.37 9.41
N ARG A 650 -34.89 1.61 8.64
CA ARG A 650 -35.38 0.40 7.95
C ARG A 650 -35.69 -0.75 8.88
N LEU A 651 -34.83 -1.01 9.87
CA LEU A 651 -35.10 -2.00 10.90
C LEU A 651 -36.40 -1.67 11.64
N GLY A 652 -36.60 -0.39 12.00
CA GLY A 652 -37.82 0.09 12.64
C GLY A 652 -39.06 -0.07 11.77
N ARG A 653 -38.96 0.29 10.48
CA ARG A 653 -40.08 0.21 9.52
C ARG A 653 -40.56 -1.23 9.28
N TYR A 654 -39.64 -2.18 9.16
CA TYR A 654 -39.96 -3.59 8.90
C TYR A 654 -40.08 -4.45 10.17
N GLY A 655 -39.88 -3.87 11.36
CA GLY A 655 -39.97 -4.59 12.63
C GLY A 655 -38.91 -5.69 12.79
N VAL A 656 -37.72 -5.51 12.20
CA VAL A 656 -36.62 -6.48 12.27
C VAL A 656 -35.75 -6.15 13.48
N ALA A 657 -35.50 -7.16 14.32
CA ALA A 657 -34.59 -7.02 15.45
C ALA A 657 -33.16 -6.70 14.97
N PRO A 658 -32.48 -5.66 15.50
CA PRO A 658 -31.18 -5.21 15.00
C PRO A 658 -30.10 -6.30 14.98
N GLU A 659 -30.17 -7.26 15.91
CA GLU A 659 -29.21 -8.36 16.03
C GLU A 659 -29.27 -9.36 14.86
N ARG A 660 -30.35 -9.30 14.07
CA ARG A 660 -30.50 -10.12 12.84
C ARG A 660 -29.78 -9.53 11.64
N LEU A 661 -29.29 -8.31 11.72
CA LEU A 661 -28.45 -7.70 10.69
C LEU A 661 -27.01 -7.64 11.18
N GLN A 662 -26.09 -8.06 10.32
CA GLN A 662 -24.65 -7.95 10.55
C GLN A 662 -24.03 -7.22 9.36
N LEU A 663 -23.08 -6.32 9.63
CA LEU A 663 -22.33 -5.61 8.60
C LEU A 663 -20.91 -6.15 8.52
N GLU A 664 -20.46 -6.41 7.30
CA GLU A 664 -19.11 -6.87 6.98
C GLU A 664 -18.30 -5.71 6.43
N ILE A 665 -17.09 -5.56 6.97
CA ILE A 665 -16.18 -4.46 6.67
C ILE A 665 -14.82 -5.07 6.40
N THR A 666 -14.19 -4.73 5.28
CA THR A 666 -12.85 -5.23 4.95
C THR A 666 -11.77 -4.63 5.84
N GLU A 667 -10.66 -5.34 6.01
CA GLU A 667 -9.50 -4.84 6.79
C GLU A 667 -8.99 -3.48 6.30
N GLY A 668 -8.89 -3.29 4.98
CA GLY A 668 -8.43 -2.04 4.37
C GLY A 668 -9.30 -0.83 4.71
N ALA A 669 -10.60 -1.04 4.89
CA ALA A 669 -11.54 0.02 5.27
C ALA A 669 -11.19 0.69 6.60
N LEU A 670 -10.61 -0.07 7.54
CA LEU A 670 -10.25 0.41 8.87
C LEU A 670 -9.03 1.33 8.86
N MET A 671 -8.15 1.22 7.85
CA MET A 671 -6.84 1.89 7.83
C MET A 671 -6.85 3.27 7.16
N ALA A 672 -7.88 3.59 6.37
CA ALA A 672 -7.95 4.84 5.60
C ALA A 672 -8.19 6.09 6.47
N ASP A 673 -9.20 6.07 7.36
CA ASP A 673 -9.45 7.09 8.40
C ASP A 673 -10.07 6.45 9.66
N PRO A 674 -9.22 5.92 10.57
CA PRO A 674 -9.68 5.13 11.71
C PRO A 674 -10.65 5.86 12.65
N ARG A 675 -10.60 7.20 12.73
CA ARG A 675 -11.41 7.98 13.68
C ARG A 675 -12.86 8.09 13.23
N ARG A 676 -13.09 8.38 11.94
CA ARG A 676 -14.45 8.50 11.39
C ARG A 676 -15.13 7.14 11.33
N VAL A 677 -14.42 6.14 10.82
CA VAL A 677 -14.93 4.76 10.73
C VAL A 677 -15.32 4.23 12.11
N LEU A 678 -14.48 4.42 13.13
CA LEU A 678 -14.79 4.03 14.51
C LEU A 678 -16.07 4.70 15.05
N THR A 679 -16.32 5.96 14.69
CA THR A 679 -17.52 6.69 15.13
C THR A 679 -18.78 6.05 14.56
N THR A 680 -18.80 5.76 13.25
CA THR A 680 -19.93 5.12 12.57
C THR A 680 -20.15 3.69 13.07
N ILE A 681 -19.09 2.89 13.19
CA ILE A 681 -19.17 1.52 13.72
C ILE A 681 -19.70 1.51 15.16
N THR A 682 -19.24 2.41 16.02
CA THR A 682 -19.74 2.52 17.40
C THR A 682 -21.23 2.86 17.44
N ARG A 683 -21.69 3.70 16.51
CA ARG A 683 -23.11 4.06 16.39
C ARG A 683 -23.96 2.87 15.94
N LEU A 684 -23.51 2.13 14.93
CA LEU A 684 -24.15 0.89 14.46
C LEU A 684 -24.23 -0.16 15.57
N HIS A 685 -23.15 -0.33 16.34
CA HIS A 685 -23.15 -1.22 17.47
C HIS A 685 -24.17 -0.81 18.55
N ARG A 686 -24.32 0.49 18.83
CA ARG A 686 -25.36 0.99 19.76
C ARG A 686 -26.80 0.75 19.28
N ILE A 687 -27.01 0.67 17.97
CA ILE A 687 -28.31 0.29 17.39
C ILE A 687 -28.60 -1.21 17.64
N GLY A 688 -27.56 -2.02 17.90
CA GLY A 688 -27.66 -3.46 18.11
C GLY A 688 -27.25 -4.30 16.90
N VAL A 689 -26.75 -3.65 15.83
CA VAL A 689 -26.29 -4.31 14.61
C VAL A 689 -24.92 -4.96 14.85
N GLY A 690 -24.77 -6.21 14.41
CA GLY A 690 -23.51 -6.94 14.49
C GLY A 690 -22.46 -6.36 13.52
N ILE A 691 -21.18 -6.41 13.90
CA ILE A 691 -20.08 -5.98 13.04
C ILE A 691 -19.10 -7.14 12.88
N ALA A 692 -18.80 -7.48 11.62
CA ALA A 692 -17.78 -8.43 11.22
C ALA A 692 -16.62 -7.72 10.54
N LEU A 693 -15.42 -8.27 10.75
CA LEU A 693 -14.25 -7.94 9.96
C LEU A 693 -14.05 -9.01 8.88
N ASP A 694 -13.99 -8.58 7.63
CA ASP A 694 -13.82 -9.43 6.46
C ASP A 694 -12.38 -9.44 5.92
N ASP A 695 -12.04 -10.46 5.12
CA ASP A 695 -10.73 -10.69 4.50
C ASP A 695 -9.55 -10.71 5.49
N PHE A 696 -9.76 -11.18 6.72
CA PHE A 696 -8.75 -11.10 7.77
C PHE A 696 -7.54 -11.99 7.48
N GLY A 697 -6.34 -11.39 7.50
CA GLY A 697 -5.06 -12.06 7.26
C GLY A 697 -4.41 -11.73 5.92
N THR A 698 -5.12 -11.07 5.02
CA THR A 698 -4.58 -10.62 3.71
C THR A 698 -3.79 -9.30 3.79
N GLY A 699 -3.87 -8.59 4.91
CA GLY A 699 -3.28 -7.27 5.12
C GLY A 699 -2.48 -7.10 6.43
N TYR A 700 -1.97 -5.89 6.65
CA TYR A 700 -1.23 -5.51 7.86
C TYR A 700 -2.18 -5.11 8.99
N SER A 701 -2.90 -6.09 9.55
CA SER A 701 -3.81 -5.88 10.68
C SER A 701 -3.03 -5.52 11.95
N SER A 702 -3.24 -4.31 12.47
CA SER A 702 -2.70 -3.94 13.77
C SER A 702 -3.63 -4.42 14.88
N LEU A 703 -3.20 -5.41 15.66
CA LEU A 703 -3.92 -5.97 16.82
C LEU A 703 -4.43 -4.90 17.80
N GLN A 704 -3.75 -3.76 17.89
CA GLN A 704 -4.17 -2.63 18.70
C GLN A 704 -5.48 -1.99 18.24
N HIS A 705 -5.76 -2.03 16.93
CA HIS A 705 -6.98 -1.48 16.34
C HIS A 705 -8.16 -2.43 16.54
N LEU A 706 -7.96 -3.73 16.34
CA LEU A 706 -8.98 -4.76 16.60
C LEU A 706 -9.55 -4.66 18.03
N ARG A 707 -8.68 -4.48 19.03
CA ARG A 707 -9.09 -4.36 20.44
C ARG A 707 -10.00 -3.15 20.73
N ARG A 708 -9.97 -2.11 19.89
CA ARG A 708 -10.76 -0.88 20.10
C ARG A 708 -12.10 -0.90 19.37
N LEU A 709 -12.28 -1.82 18.43
CA LEU A 709 -13.48 -1.91 17.61
C LEU A 709 -14.50 -2.82 18.30
N PRO A 710 -15.80 -2.48 18.29
CA PRO A 710 -16.85 -3.35 18.79
C PRO A 710 -17.18 -4.44 17.76
N LEU A 711 -16.21 -5.28 17.44
CA LEU A 711 -16.38 -6.42 16.55
C LEU A 711 -17.07 -7.55 17.28
N SER A 712 -17.86 -8.33 16.55
CA SER A 712 -18.55 -9.53 17.05
C SER A 712 -18.09 -10.80 16.34
N GLU A 713 -17.45 -10.66 15.18
CA GLU A 713 -17.05 -11.75 14.30
C GLU A 713 -15.85 -11.35 13.44
N VAL A 714 -15.01 -12.32 13.10
CA VAL A 714 -13.92 -12.21 12.15
C VAL A 714 -14.08 -13.31 11.11
N LYS A 715 -13.97 -12.96 9.84
CA LYS A 715 -14.03 -13.88 8.72
C LYS A 715 -12.62 -14.18 8.23
N VAL A 716 -12.27 -15.46 8.18
CA VAL A 716 -10.98 -15.92 7.65
C VAL A 716 -11.14 -16.05 6.14
N ASP A 717 -10.29 -15.34 5.41
CA ASP A 717 -10.34 -15.27 3.95
C ASP A 717 -10.27 -16.66 3.30
N ARG A 718 -11.10 -16.86 2.26
CA ARG A 718 -11.21 -18.09 1.48
C ARG A 718 -9.88 -18.64 1.00
N SER A 719 -8.98 -17.78 0.57
CA SER A 719 -7.66 -18.15 0.04
C SER A 719 -6.82 -18.99 1.00
N PHE A 720 -6.77 -18.64 2.29
CA PHE A 720 -6.05 -19.42 3.32
C PHE A 720 -6.80 -20.71 3.66
N VAL A 721 -8.14 -20.67 3.65
CA VAL A 721 -8.98 -21.83 3.96
C VAL A 721 -8.89 -22.90 2.87
N LEU A 722 -8.78 -22.50 1.60
CA LEU A 722 -8.56 -23.45 0.49
C LEU A 722 -7.17 -24.11 0.58
N GLY A 723 -6.13 -23.33 0.89
CA GLY A 723 -4.75 -23.83 0.95
C GLY A 723 -4.44 -24.66 2.19
N MET A 724 -5.17 -24.51 3.30
CA MET A 724 -4.82 -25.12 4.59
C MET A 724 -4.75 -26.66 4.58
N ALA A 725 -5.41 -27.34 3.63
CA ALA A 725 -5.35 -28.79 3.52
C ALA A 725 -4.01 -29.29 2.95
N GLU A 726 -3.33 -28.45 2.17
CA GLU A 726 -2.12 -28.81 1.41
C GLU A 726 -0.88 -28.04 1.88
N ASP A 727 -1.05 -26.83 2.41
CA ASP A 727 0.01 -25.98 2.92
C ASP A 727 -0.03 -25.82 4.46
N ALA A 728 1.13 -26.00 5.08
CA ALA A 728 1.32 -25.89 6.51
C ALA A 728 1.31 -24.42 6.99
N ASP A 729 1.74 -23.49 6.15
CA ASP A 729 1.77 -22.06 6.49
C ASP A 729 0.35 -21.48 6.48
N ASP A 730 -0.43 -21.73 5.44
CA ASP A 730 -1.87 -21.40 5.40
C ASP A 730 -2.62 -22.02 6.60
N ALA A 731 -2.36 -23.30 6.92
CA ALA A 731 -2.94 -23.95 8.10
C ALA A 731 -2.53 -23.30 9.43
N ALA A 732 -1.29 -22.78 9.52
CA ALA A 732 -0.81 -22.04 10.68
C ALA A 732 -1.48 -20.67 10.79
N ILE A 733 -1.69 -19.95 9.68
CA ILE A 733 -2.42 -18.68 9.63
C ILE A 733 -3.86 -18.88 10.12
N VAL A 734 -4.59 -19.84 9.54
CA VAL A 734 -5.98 -20.14 9.93
C VAL A 734 -6.07 -20.48 11.42
N ARG A 735 -5.20 -21.37 11.93
CA ARG A 735 -5.19 -21.75 13.35
C ARG A 735 -4.87 -20.57 14.26
N SER A 736 -3.87 -19.76 13.91
CA SER A 736 -3.46 -18.59 14.70
C SER A 736 -4.57 -17.53 14.73
N THR A 737 -5.26 -17.31 13.62
CA THR A 737 -6.42 -16.42 13.53
C THR A 737 -7.56 -16.90 14.43
N ILE A 738 -7.86 -18.20 14.42
CA ILE A 738 -8.87 -18.78 15.30
C ILE A 738 -8.52 -18.59 16.78
N GLU A 739 -7.28 -18.88 17.16
CA GLU A 739 -6.81 -18.72 18.55
C GLU A 739 -6.84 -17.24 19.00
N LEU A 740 -6.40 -16.32 18.15
CA LEU A 740 -6.43 -14.90 18.40
C LEU A 740 -7.87 -14.38 18.60
N ALA A 741 -8.76 -14.72 17.68
CA ALA A 741 -10.15 -14.28 17.74
C ALA A 741 -10.84 -14.80 19.02
N LYS A 742 -10.61 -16.08 19.38
CA LYS A 742 -11.07 -16.64 20.66
C LYS A 742 -10.54 -15.88 21.86
N ALA A 743 -9.25 -15.53 21.87
CA ALA A 743 -8.66 -14.74 22.96
C ALA A 743 -9.26 -13.33 23.07
N LEU A 744 -9.79 -12.79 21.97
CA LEU A 744 -10.51 -11.51 21.92
C LEU A 744 -12.02 -11.64 22.16
N GLY A 745 -12.55 -12.86 22.32
CA GLY A 745 -13.98 -13.13 22.48
C GLY A 745 -14.80 -12.92 21.20
N LEU A 746 -14.16 -13.01 20.03
CA LEU A 746 -14.78 -12.85 18.71
C LEU A 746 -15.15 -14.22 18.14
N ARG A 747 -16.28 -14.31 17.44
CA ARG A 747 -16.63 -15.50 16.65
C ARG A 747 -15.81 -15.56 15.37
N VAL A 748 -15.53 -16.76 14.89
CA VAL A 748 -14.76 -16.98 13.66
C VAL A 748 -15.60 -17.70 12.62
N VAL A 749 -15.69 -17.10 11.43
CA VAL A 749 -16.29 -17.72 10.24
C VAL A 749 -15.18 -18.02 9.24
N ALA A 750 -15.03 -19.27 8.82
CA ALA A 750 -14.14 -19.62 7.73
C ALA A 750 -14.87 -19.55 6.39
N GLU A 751 -14.32 -18.81 5.43
CA GLU A 751 -14.88 -18.72 4.09
C GLU A 751 -14.30 -19.77 3.14
N GLY A 752 -14.98 -20.05 2.04
CA GLY A 752 -14.40 -20.87 0.98
C GLY A 752 -14.22 -22.35 1.32
N VAL A 753 -15.00 -22.91 2.25
CA VAL A 753 -14.95 -24.35 2.52
C VAL A 753 -15.55 -25.12 1.35
N GLU A 754 -14.74 -25.90 0.64
CA GLU A 754 -15.14 -26.63 -0.57
C GLU A 754 -15.20 -28.15 -0.40
N ASP A 755 -14.52 -28.71 0.60
CA ASP A 755 -14.42 -30.15 0.82
C ASP A 755 -14.49 -30.56 2.31
N GLU A 756 -14.72 -31.85 2.54
CA GLU A 756 -14.88 -32.41 3.89
C GLU A 756 -13.57 -32.42 4.70
N ARG A 757 -12.40 -32.53 4.05
CA ARG A 757 -11.09 -32.53 4.73
C ARG A 757 -10.83 -31.17 5.35
N THR A 758 -11.00 -30.10 4.58
CA THR A 758 -10.91 -28.70 5.04
C THR A 758 -11.90 -28.44 6.19
N TRP A 759 -13.14 -28.91 6.05
CA TRP A 759 -14.14 -28.83 7.13
C TRP A 759 -13.70 -29.51 8.43
N ARG A 760 -13.16 -30.75 8.36
CA ARG A 760 -12.67 -31.46 9.56
C ARG A 760 -11.49 -30.74 10.22
N MET A 761 -10.60 -30.13 9.44
CA MET A 761 -9.47 -29.35 9.97
C MET A 761 -9.95 -28.09 10.70
N LEU A 762 -10.94 -27.38 10.16
CA LEU A 762 -11.58 -26.25 10.82
C LEU A 762 -12.31 -26.65 12.11
N HIS A 763 -13.01 -27.79 12.10
CA HIS A 763 -13.63 -28.35 13.31
C HIS A 763 -12.57 -28.68 14.38
N ALA A 764 -11.45 -29.30 14.00
CA ALA A 764 -10.35 -29.63 14.91
C ALA A 764 -9.66 -28.37 15.48
N ALA A 765 -9.52 -27.30 14.69
CA ALA A 765 -9.05 -25.99 15.17
C ALA A 765 -10.09 -25.26 16.05
N GLY A 766 -11.33 -25.76 16.08
CA GLY A 766 -12.45 -25.22 16.83
C GLY A 766 -12.97 -23.91 16.26
N CYS A 767 -13.02 -23.78 14.93
CA CYS A 767 -13.71 -22.67 14.26
C CYS A 767 -15.22 -22.70 14.56
N ASP A 768 -15.88 -21.55 14.70
CA ASP A 768 -17.28 -21.47 15.14
C ASP A 768 -18.26 -21.79 14.01
N ALA A 769 -18.05 -21.19 12.84
CA ALA A 769 -18.89 -21.36 11.67
C ALA A 769 -18.08 -21.37 10.37
N ALA A 770 -18.68 -21.92 9.32
CA ALA A 770 -18.07 -21.97 7.99
C ALA A 770 -19.10 -21.65 6.90
N GLN A 771 -18.62 -21.09 5.81
CA GLN A 771 -19.36 -20.91 4.57
C GLN A 771 -18.53 -21.32 3.36
N GLY A 772 -19.20 -21.80 2.31
CA GLY A 772 -18.53 -22.28 1.10
C GLY A 772 -19.35 -23.29 0.31
N TRP A 773 -18.83 -23.69 -0.85
CA TRP A 773 -19.54 -24.56 -1.78
C TRP A 773 -19.71 -25.99 -1.29
N PHE A 774 -18.94 -26.41 -0.28
CA PHE A 774 -19.17 -27.67 0.42
C PHE A 774 -20.61 -27.80 0.92
N TYR A 775 -21.20 -26.68 1.39
CA TYR A 775 -22.58 -26.64 1.84
C TYR A 775 -23.54 -26.25 0.72
N ALA A 776 -23.35 -25.06 0.14
CA ALA A 776 -24.15 -24.56 -0.97
C ALA A 776 -23.48 -23.36 -1.66
N ARG A 777 -23.79 -23.20 -2.96
CA ARG A 777 -23.51 -21.96 -3.70
C ARG A 777 -24.51 -20.86 -3.29
N PRO A 778 -24.18 -19.57 -3.48
CA PRO A 778 -25.15 -18.49 -3.32
C PRO A 778 -26.40 -18.74 -4.16
N MET A 779 -27.59 -18.52 -3.58
CA MET A 779 -28.87 -18.80 -4.23
C MET A 779 -29.91 -17.69 -3.96
N PRO A 780 -30.95 -17.53 -4.81
CA PRO A 780 -32.06 -16.60 -4.54
C PRO A 780 -32.80 -16.94 -3.23
N ALA A 781 -33.50 -15.95 -2.65
CA ALA A 781 -34.21 -16.11 -1.38
C ALA A 781 -35.25 -17.26 -1.37
N GLU A 782 -35.95 -17.46 -2.49
CA GLU A 782 -36.95 -18.53 -2.63
C GLU A 782 -36.31 -19.92 -2.62
N GLU A 783 -35.18 -20.07 -3.32
CA GLU A 783 -34.41 -21.30 -3.35
C GLU A 783 -33.80 -21.61 -1.98
N LEU A 784 -33.36 -20.59 -1.23
CA LEU A 784 -32.83 -20.77 0.13
C LEU A 784 -33.87 -21.39 1.05
N ALA A 785 -35.12 -20.91 1.04
CA ALA A 785 -36.18 -21.49 1.87
C ALA A 785 -36.43 -22.97 1.55
N ALA A 786 -36.42 -23.33 0.26
CA ALA A 786 -36.54 -24.71 -0.18
C ALA A 786 -35.32 -25.57 0.21
N TRP A 787 -34.12 -24.99 0.13
CA TRP A 787 -32.87 -25.65 0.54
C TRP A 787 -32.86 -25.91 2.05
N LEU A 788 -33.23 -24.94 2.88
CA LEU A 788 -33.32 -25.07 4.34
C LEU A 788 -34.25 -26.20 4.77
N ALA A 789 -35.39 -26.37 4.09
CA ALA A 789 -36.33 -27.45 4.38
C ALA A 789 -35.74 -28.86 4.11
N ARG A 790 -34.83 -28.96 3.14
CA ARG A 790 -34.16 -30.22 2.74
C ARG A 790 -32.85 -30.45 3.46
N TYR A 791 -32.22 -29.40 3.97
CA TYR A 791 -30.91 -29.46 4.60
C TYR A 791 -30.93 -30.39 5.83
N ARG A 792 -29.83 -31.12 6.02
CA ARG A 792 -29.62 -32.03 7.15
C ARG A 792 -28.26 -31.69 7.78
N PRO A 793 -28.24 -31.30 9.07
CA PRO A 793 -27.00 -30.95 9.77
C PRO A 793 -25.97 -32.06 9.69
N LEU A 794 -24.78 -31.72 9.19
CA LEU A 794 -23.61 -32.59 9.29
C LEU A 794 -23.06 -32.46 10.70
N ARG A 795 -23.20 -33.52 11.50
CA ARG A 795 -22.61 -33.58 12.84
C ARG A 795 -21.25 -34.26 12.77
N PRO A 796 -20.23 -33.75 13.47
CA PRO A 796 -19.01 -34.51 13.70
C PRO A 796 -19.40 -35.85 14.32
N LEU A 797 -19.04 -36.96 13.69
CA LEU A 797 -19.16 -38.27 14.34
C LEU A 797 -18.30 -38.20 15.60
N GLY A 798 -18.94 -38.20 16.76
CA GLY A 798 -18.25 -38.33 18.04
C GLY A 798 -17.34 -39.54 17.96
N GLY A 799 -16.07 -39.36 18.33
CA GLY A 799 -15.08 -40.42 18.29
C GLY A 799 -15.66 -41.70 18.89
N HIS A 800 -15.74 -42.75 18.07
CA HIS A 800 -15.81 -44.08 18.62
C HIS A 800 -14.58 -44.26 19.51
N ASP A 801 -14.82 -44.62 20.77
CA ASP A 801 -13.81 -45.16 21.67
C ASP A 801 -12.89 -46.08 20.88
N GLU A 802 -11.62 -45.68 20.82
CA GLU A 802 -10.50 -46.43 20.24
C GLU A 802 -10.12 -47.59 21.18
N ALA A 803 -11.12 -48.34 21.63
CA ALA A 803 -11.01 -49.38 22.64
C ALA A 803 -11.85 -50.62 22.30
N ASP A 804 -11.93 -51.02 21.03
CA ASP A 804 -12.11 -52.45 20.70
C ASP A 804 -11.80 -52.74 19.21
N ILE A 805 -10.51 -52.83 18.87
CA ILE A 805 -10.07 -53.52 17.64
C ILE A 805 -9.20 -54.70 18.09
N PRO A 806 -9.60 -55.96 17.84
CA PRO A 806 -8.81 -57.11 18.25
C PRO A 806 -7.48 -57.12 17.51
N ARG A 807 -6.38 -57.12 18.27
CA ARG A 807 -5.02 -57.30 17.75
C ARG A 807 -4.95 -58.55 16.88
N ARG A 808 -4.86 -58.38 15.56
CA ARG A 808 -4.43 -59.46 14.67
C ARG A 808 -2.93 -59.65 14.81
N HIS A 809 -2.56 -60.86 15.23
CA HIS A 809 -1.19 -61.32 15.33
C HIS A 809 -0.42 -61.18 14.02
N ALA A 810 0.80 -60.68 14.14
CA ALA A 810 1.82 -60.66 13.10
C ALA A 810 2.19 -62.09 12.65
N ARG A 811 2.34 -62.25 11.33
CA ARG A 811 3.33 -63.11 10.70
C ARG A 811 3.89 -62.40 9.49
#